data_AF-A0A1M7ZEF2-F1
#
_entry.id   AF-A0A1M7ZEF2-F1
#
_cell.length_a   1.000
_cell.length_b   1.000
_cell.length_c   1.000
_cell.angle_alpha   90.00
_cell.angle_beta   90.00
_cell.angle_gamma   90.00
#
_symmetry.space_group_name_H-M   'P 1'
#
loop_
_entity.id
_entity.type
_entity.pdbx_description
1 polymer ?
#
loop_
_entity_poly.entity_id
_entity_poly.type
_entity_poly.pdbx_seq_one_letter_code
_entity_poly.pdbx_strand_id
1 'polypeptide(L)'
;MKYPKNLTNLVVLLLVGLLCFTGCSNKREGEPKVLIFYKTAGFVHESIQDGIVAIEKLGAENGFEVDKTDNAEDINEDNLAKYAAVIWLSTTGDVLNQYQEADFERYIQSGGGYVGIHAAADTEYEWGWYGKLVGGYFIDHPGINDPHPNVQPGTVHKSGVSNPAVDFLPDPWDRTDEWYSYKNINPNTTKLLMLDEASYQGGYDMGEHPTSWFHDFDGGRAFYIGGGHTKESFVEENYLKHLLAAIEYAIGGNEKLNYTAAKSKRVPEENRFTKTILKQGEFTEPTEMTILPNLDILVAQRRGEILYFNDETEELTEVAKLDVYWQSGVPGVNAEEGLMGIQKDPNYAQNNFVFVYYSPSGDEEINRLSRFVFKDGVWDMSSEVVIMDIHSDRYICCHTGGSIAFDGDGNLFLSLGDNSTPFNQNDAKYVLNGYAPLDGTEGRKQWDARRSSGNANDLRGKILRIKVQDDGSYTIPEGNLYPEGTEGTRPEIYVQGNRNPYRISVDQKTGFLYWGEVGPDANNDSLDIKGPRGYDEVNQARKAGNFGWPYAIGDNYTYREFNYATGDPGSRFDAAGPMNNSPHNTGIKQLPPTQSAFIWYPYAASPDFPQVGTGGRNAMAGPVYYSDMFTADTKFPDYFDGKLIIYDWIRGWIKVVTMEENGDFSKMEPFMPNTKFNSLIDMELGPDGRIYTLEYGNGWFSKNPDAALSRIDYNGGNRAPVVTDLSVDHSSGKAPLKVTLTAKASDPENDPISYQWDLGNGKTETTDSPTLTTTLDAIGDYEVTVKATDPSGLEGISSKLPIYVGNVAPVVSIKVIGNQSFFFPGKQVAYEVIVNDEDHPEASTDTQNLYVAADYIEGLDQAEADMGHKIMSEAMTGKALTQSMTCKTCHKENEASIGPPFAEVAKKYRAGDADYLKNKIKNGGSGVWGETAMPANPDLKDVDLNALVAYVLSLKGDQKPSLGAKGSLNPTMGKTPTPTGALMINASYTDAGGENIKPLSGSSTLVLRGNTLSMGSASNLEGYTSMAFDGMDLLMAPSEPGSFSLPNIDMTGIGSITFVVATQEPLSIPVEFEIREGSPTGKVLGSGTFIQKNTVKAPGMPIINDIATIPITGETDGEKHPIYILTSPGEGGELGTFIILNAVFNAK
;
A
#
# COMPACT_ATOMS: atom_id res chain seq x y z
N MET A 1 -23.80 -75.67 -46.88
CA MET A 1 -22.92 -74.63 -47.44
C MET A 1 -21.89 -74.26 -46.37
N LYS A 2 -20.60 -74.36 -46.69
CA LYS A 2 -19.49 -74.00 -45.79
C LYS A 2 -19.32 -72.47 -45.83
N TYR A 3 -19.65 -71.76 -44.76
CA TYR A 3 -19.14 -70.40 -44.57
C TYR A 3 -17.72 -70.50 -43.99
N PRO A 4 -16.73 -69.74 -44.50
CA PRO A 4 -15.35 -69.87 -44.08
C PRO A 4 -15.14 -69.28 -42.68
N LYS A 5 -14.44 -70.05 -41.81
CA LYS A 5 -14.05 -69.71 -40.43
C LYS A 5 -13.24 -68.40 -40.28
N ASN A 6 -12.87 -67.75 -41.37
CA ASN A 6 -12.06 -66.53 -41.36
C ASN A 6 -12.89 -65.25 -41.22
N LEU A 7 -14.20 -65.28 -41.47
CA LEU A 7 -15.01 -64.06 -41.39
C LEU A 7 -15.33 -63.66 -39.94
N THR A 8 -15.54 -64.62 -39.04
CA THR A 8 -15.82 -64.35 -37.62
C THR A 8 -14.59 -63.81 -36.89
N ASN A 9 -13.39 -64.34 -37.19
CA ASN A 9 -12.14 -63.83 -36.61
C ASN A 9 -11.77 -62.45 -37.18
N LEU A 10 -12.06 -62.17 -38.46
CA LEU A 10 -11.83 -60.84 -39.05
C LEU A 10 -12.78 -59.80 -38.46
N VAL A 11 -14.05 -60.16 -38.22
CA VAL A 11 -15.04 -59.27 -37.59
C VAL A 11 -14.71 -59.02 -36.12
N VAL A 12 -14.23 -60.03 -35.38
CA VAL A 12 -13.76 -59.85 -33.99
C VAL A 12 -12.46 -59.04 -33.93
N LEU A 13 -11.51 -59.22 -34.86
CA LEU A 13 -10.31 -58.36 -34.94
C LEU A 13 -10.63 -56.93 -35.39
N LEU A 14 -11.63 -56.73 -36.25
CA LEU A 14 -12.14 -55.39 -36.59
C LEU A 14 -12.90 -54.77 -35.42
N LEU A 15 -13.68 -55.53 -34.65
CA LEU A 15 -14.36 -55.04 -33.45
C LEU A 15 -13.39 -54.73 -32.30
N VAL A 16 -12.37 -55.56 -32.08
CA VAL A 16 -11.31 -55.31 -31.09
C VAL A 16 -10.39 -54.18 -31.56
N GLY A 17 -10.12 -54.07 -32.87
CA GLY A 17 -9.42 -52.95 -33.48
C GLY A 17 -10.21 -51.63 -33.35
N LEU A 18 -11.51 -51.64 -33.62
CA LEU A 18 -12.39 -50.48 -33.42
C LEU A 18 -12.56 -50.11 -31.94
N LEU A 19 -12.58 -51.10 -31.03
CA LEU A 19 -12.62 -50.85 -29.58
C LEU A 19 -11.28 -50.32 -29.02
N CYS A 20 -10.14 -50.64 -29.66
CA CYS A 20 -8.84 -50.05 -29.32
C CYS A 20 -8.62 -48.64 -29.90
N PHE A 21 -9.37 -48.22 -30.94
CA PHE A 21 -9.36 -46.85 -31.47
C PHE A 21 -10.40 -45.92 -30.82
N THR A 22 -11.31 -46.45 -29.99
CA THR A 22 -12.27 -45.65 -29.18
C THR A 22 -11.76 -45.36 -27.77
N GLY A 23 -10.53 -45.72 -27.44
CA GLY A 23 -9.89 -45.39 -26.16
C GLY A 23 -9.17 -44.04 -26.21
N CYS A 24 -9.65 -43.10 -25.40
CA CYS A 24 -8.99 -41.86 -24.97
C CYS A 24 -9.00 -40.67 -25.94
N SER A 25 -10.19 -40.19 -26.31
CA SER A 25 -10.33 -38.76 -26.58
C SER A 25 -10.20 -38.02 -25.24
N ASN A 26 -9.14 -37.23 -25.04
CA ASN A 26 -8.99 -36.36 -23.85
C ASN A 26 -9.82 -35.06 -23.95
N LYS A 27 -10.80 -35.03 -24.87
CA LYS A 27 -11.69 -33.88 -25.08
C LYS A 27 -12.63 -33.70 -23.88
N ARG A 28 -12.83 -32.45 -23.46
CA ARG A 28 -13.81 -32.08 -22.43
C ARG A 28 -15.23 -32.39 -22.94
N GLU A 29 -16.12 -32.77 -22.03
CA GLU A 29 -17.54 -32.97 -22.37
C GLU A 29 -18.26 -31.62 -22.51
N GLY A 30 -19.19 -31.52 -23.46
CA GLY A 30 -19.95 -30.29 -23.72
C GLY A 30 -19.28 -29.35 -24.71
N GLU A 31 -19.92 -28.20 -24.92
CA GLU A 31 -19.33 -27.11 -25.71
C GLU A 31 -18.11 -26.53 -24.97
N PRO A 32 -17.09 -26.01 -25.69
CA PRO A 32 -16.00 -25.28 -25.07
C PRO A 32 -16.53 -24.09 -24.28
N LYS A 33 -15.88 -23.76 -23.16
CA LYS A 33 -16.19 -22.57 -22.37
C LYS A 33 -15.01 -21.61 -22.39
N VAL A 34 -15.28 -20.31 -22.53
CA VAL A 34 -14.26 -19.26 -22.44
C VAL A 34 -14.60 -18.27 -21.33
N LEU A 35 -13.57 -17.70 -20.70
CA LEU A 35 -13.70 -16.68 -19.67
C LEU A 35 -13.19 -15.35 -20.22
N ILE A 36 -14.04 -14.33 -20.27
CA ILE A 36 -13.60 -12.94 -20.51
C ILE A 36 -13.14 -12.35 -19.18
N PHE A 37 -11.86 -11.99 -19.11
CA PHE A 37 -11.27 -11.24 -18.02
C PHE A 37 -11.03 -9.79 -18.49
N TYR A 38 -11.67 -8.82 -17.81
CA TYR A 38 -11.67 -7.42 -18.25
C TYR A 38 -11.33 -6.43 -17.12
N LYS A 39 -10.63 -6.90 -16.08
CA LYS A 39 -10.19 -6.05 -14.97
C LYS A 39 -9.16 -5.01 -15.45
N THR A 40 -9.30 -3.79 -14.95
CA THR A 40 -8.37 -2.67 -15.24
C THR A 40 -7.94 -2.03 -13.92
N ALA A 41 -6.63 -2.01 -13.65
CA ALA A 41 -6.01 -1.21 -12.59
C ALA A 41 -5.55 0.17 -13.09
N GLY A 42 -5.46 0.34 -14.41
CA GLY A 42 -5.14 1.60 -15.09
C GLY A 42 -6.33 2.20 -15.82
N PHE A 43 -6.12 2.55 -17.10
CA PHE A 43 -7.15 3.16 -17.94
C PHE A 43 -8.29 2.19 -18.27
N VAL A 44 -9.53 2.68 -18.23
CA VAL A 44 -10.73 1.90 -18.55
C VAL A 44 -11.20 2.25 -19.95
N HIS A 45 -11.13 1.29 -20.88
CA HIS A 45 -11.53 1.48 -22.27
C HIS A 45 -13.06 1.40 -22.42
N GLU A 46 -13.68 2.39 -23.08
CA GLU A 46 -15.14 2.40 -23.31
C GLU A 46 -15.62 1.18 -24.13
N SER A 47 -14.74 0.62 -24.98
CA SER A 47 -15.05 -0.50 -25.87
C SER A 47 -15.20 -1.85 -25.17
N ILE A 48 -14.83 -1.98 -23.89
CA ILE A 48 -14.90 -3.25 -23.14
C ILE A 48 -16.33 -3.83 -23.18
N GLN A 49 -17.36 -3.00 -22.98
CA GLN A 49 -18.74 -3.47 -22.97
C GLN A 49 -19.20 -3.97 -24.34
N ASP A 50 -18.82 -3.26 -25.42
CA ASP A 50 -19.09 -3.69 -26.79
C ASP A 50 -18.35 -4.99 -27.14
N GLY A 51 -17.11 -5.14 -26.67
CA GLY A 51 -16.32 -6.36 -26.83
C GLY A 51 -16.93 -7.57 -26.14
N ILE A 52 -17.42 -7.41 -24.90
CA ILE A 52 -18.15 -8.46 -24.18
C ILE A 52 -19.37 -8.91 -24.99
N VAL A 53 -20.21 -7.97 -25.43
CA VAL A 53 -21.43 -8.27 -26.20
C VAL A 53 -21.09 -8.98 -27.51
N ALA A 54 -20.03 -8.56 -28.21
CA ALA A 54 -19.59 -9.19 -29.44
C ALA A 54 -19.10 -10.63 -29.22
N ILE A 55 -18.32 -10.88 -28.17
CA ILE A 55 -17.81 -12.23 -27.86
C ILE A 55 -18.95 -13.16 -27.41
N GLU A 56 -19.87 -12.69 -26.56
CA GLU A 56 -21.08 -13.44 -26.18
C GLU A 56 -21.90 -13.86 -27.41
N LYS A 57 -22.06 -12.94 -28.36
CA LYS A 57 -22.73 -13.23 -29.64
C LYS A 57 -21.97 -14.26 -30.47
N LEU A 58 -20.64 -14.11 -30.61
CA LEU A 58 -19.80 -15.08 -31.32
C LEU A 58 -19.92 -16.48 -30.72
N GLY A 59 -19.94 -16.59 -29.38
CA GLY A 59 -20.13 -17.87 -28.69
C GLY A 59 -21.47 -18.52 -29.00
N ALA A 60 -22.56 -17.73 -28.92
CA ALA A 60 -23.90 -18.20 -29.26
C ALA A 60 -24.03 -18.66 -30.72
N GLU A 61 -23.32 -18.02 -31.65
CA GLU A 61 -23.37 -18.34 -33.09
C GLU A 61 -22.45 -19.49 -33.51
N ASN A 62 -21.37 -19.77 -32.75
CA ASN A 62 -20.30 -20.69 -33.15
C ASN A 62 -20.05 -21.86 -32.18
N GLY A 63 -20.90 -22.03 -31.16
CA GLY A 63 -20.89 -23.22 -30.31
C GLY A 63 -19.81 -23.19 -29.22
N PHE A 64 -19.70 -22.09 -28.49
CA PHE A 64 -18.95 -22.04 -27.24
C PHE A 64 -19.65 -21.16 -26.20
N GLU A 65 -19.54 -21.53 -24.93
CA GLU A 65 -20.10 -20.80 -23.80
C GLU A 65 -19.15 -19.68 -23.35
N VAL A 66 -19.71 -18.56 -22.90
CA VAL A 66 -18.95 -17.37 -22.48
C VAL A 66 -19.37 -16.99 -21.06
N ASP A 67 -18.40 -16.99 -20.15
CA ASP A 67 -18.50 -16.31 -18.85
C ASP A 67 -17.64 -15.05 -18.86
N LYS A 68 -17.89 -14.13 -17.93
CA LYS A 68 -17.11 -12.89 -17.81
C LYS A 68 -16.88 -12.51 -16.35
N THR A 69 -15.73 -11.91 -16.07
CA THR A 69 -15.38 -11.41 -14.74
C THR A 69 -14.38 -10.26 -14.81
N ASP A 70 -14.53 -9.29 -13.91
CA ASP A 70 -13.51 -8.32 -13.52
C ASP A 70 -12.90 -8.65 -12.15
N ASN A 71 -13.31 -9.76 -11.55
CA ASN A 71 -12.80 -10.22 -10.27
C ASN A 71 -11.56 -11.10 -10.47
N ALA A 72 -10.39 -10.60 -10.05
CA ALA A 72 -9.13 -11.34 -10.14
C ALA A 72 -9.14 -12.63 -9.31
N GLU A 73 -9.98 -12.74 -8.27
CA GLU A 73 -10.11 -13.96 -7.48
C GLU A 73 -10.66 -15.15 -8.29
N ASP A 74 -11.28 -14.90 -9.45
CA ASP A 74 -11.72 -15.95 -10.37
C ASP A 74 -10.58 -16.54 -11.20
N ILE A 75 -9.39 -15.94 -11.17
CA ILE A 75 -8.16 -16.42 -11.82
C ILE A 75 -7.43 -17.35 -10.85
N ASN A 76 -8.01 -18.53 -10.63
CA ASN A 76 -7.46 -19.59 -9.80
C ASN A 76 -7.64 -20.96 -10.49
N GLU A 77 -6.81 -21.95 -10.12
CA GLU A 77 -6.80 -23.27 -10.75
C GLU A 77 -8.18 -23.95 -10.79
N ASP A 78 -8.94 -23.91 -9.69
CA ASP A 78 -10.24 -24.58 -9.57
C ASP A 78 -11.29 -24.00 -10.51
N ASN A 79 -11.29 -22.68 -10.68
CA ASN A 79 -12.20 -22.02 -11.60
C ASN A 79 -11.73 -22.16 -13.05
N LEU A 80 -10.43 -21.96 -13.31
CA LEU A 80 -9.83 -22.01 -14.64
C LEU A 80 -9.91 -23.40 -15.28
N ALA A 81 -9.97 -24.47 -14.48
CA ALA A 81 -10.19 -25.84 -14.93
C ALA A 81 -11.45 -26.05 -15.80
N LYS A 82 -12.41 -25.13 -15.75
CA LYS A 82 -13.66 -25.16 -16.53
C LYS A 82 -13.49 -24.63 -17.96
N TYR A 83 -12.49 -23.79 -18.20
CA TYR A 83 -12.37 -23.02 -19.44
C TYR A 83 -11.34 -23.61 -20.39
N ALA A 84 -11.61 -23.53 -21.69
CA ALA A 84 -10.68 -23.90 -22.76
C ALA A 84 -9.76 -22.73 -23.11
N ALA A 85 -10.25 -21.49 -23.00
CA ALA A 85 -9.46 -20.28 -23.18
C ALA A 85 -9.90 -19.16 -22.21
N VAL A 86 -8.96 -18.28 -21.88
CA VAL A 86 -9.20 -17.01 -21.16
C VAL A 86 -8.88 -15.85 -22.11
N ILE A 87 -9.80 -14.90 -22.21
CA ILE A 87 -9.72 -13.73 -23.09
C ILE A 87 -9.48 -12.52 -22.21
N TRP A 88 -8.31 -11.89 -22.32
CA TRP A 88 -7.98 -10.64 -21.66
C TRP A 88 -8.42 -9.49 -22.57
N LEU A 89 -9.57 -8.89 -22.22
CA LEU A 89 -10.22 -7.87 -23.02
C LEU A 89 -9.88 -6.47 -22.48
N SER A 90 -8.87 -5.84 -23.10
CA SER A 90 -8.43 -4.48 -22.79
C SER A 90 -8.16 -4.23 -21.29
N THR A 91 -7.55 -5.22 -20.62
CA THR A 91 -7.01 -5.08 -19.25
C THR A 91 -5.92 -4.01 -19.23
N THR A 92 -5.65 -3.39 -18.08
CA THR A 92 -4.59 -2.37 -17.95
C THR A 92 -3.97 -2.38 -16.55
N GLY A 93 -2.67 -2.16 -16.46
CA GLY A 93 -1.93 -2.10 -15.19
C GLY A 93 -1.64 -3.47 -14.55
N ASP A 94 -1.45 -3.49 -13.24
CA ASP A 94 -1.19 -4.69 -12.44
C ASP A 94 -2.52 -5.23 -11.87
N VAL A 95 -3.02 -6.34 -12.42
CA VAL A 95 -4.41 -6.79 -12.22
C VAL A 95 -4.51 -8.09 -11.42
N LEU A 96 -3.44 -8.88 -11.38
CA LEU A 96 -3.31 -10.13 -10.63
C LEU A 96 -2.31 -9.97 -9.48
N ASN A 97 -2.54 -10.70 -8.39
CA ASN A 97 -1.54 -10.88 -7.34
C ASN A 97 -0.69 -12.14 -7.59
N GLN A 98 0.32 -12.37 -6.75
CA GLN A 98 1.26 -13.47 -6.92
C GLN A 98 0.61 -14.87 -6.91
N TYR A 99 -0.51 -15.05 -6.21
CA TYR A 99 -1.23 -16.33 -6.18
C TYR A 99 -1.94 -16.58 -7.52
N GLN A 100 -2.60 -15.54 -8.04
CA GLN A 100 -3.35 -15.58 -9.30
C GLN A 100 -2.42 -15.70 -10.50
N GLU A 101 -1.28 -15.00 -10.49
CA GLU A 101 -0.23 -15.16 -11.49
C GLU A 101 0.22 -16.63 -11.57
N ALA A 102 0.61 -17.22 -10.43
CA ALA A 102 1.08 -18.61 -10.39
C ALA A 102 0.01 -19.60 -10.90
N ASP A 103 -1.26 -19.42 -10.51
CA ASP A 103 -2.35 -20.27 -10.99
C ASP A 103 -2.63 -20.07 -12.49
N PHE A 104 -2.41 -18.86 -13.04
CA PHE A 104 -2.53 -18.60 -14.47
C PHE A 104 -1.36 -19.19 -15.28
N GLU A 105 -0.12 -19.16 -14.77
CA GLU A 105 1.01 -19.89 -15.37
C GLU A 105 0.67 -21.37 -15.47
N ARG A 106 0.18 -21.95 -14.36
CA ARG A 106 -0.20 -23.36 -14.29
C ARG A 106 -1.35 -23.68 -15.26
N TYR A 107 -2.33 -22.78 -15.41
CA TYR A 107 -3.41 -22.91 -16.39
C TYR A 107 -2.87 -23.02 -17.82
N ILE A 108 -1.99 -22.11 -18.24
CA ILE A 108 -1.37 -22.17 -19.58
C ILE A 108 -0.52 -23.44 -19.72
N GLN A 109 0.31 -23.76 -18.72
CA GLN A 109 1.15 -24.96 -18.74
C GLN A 109 0.37 -26.28 -18.78
N SER A 110 -0.86 -26.27 -18.26
CA SER A 110 -1.77 -27.41 -18.31
C SER A 110 -2.44 -27.61 -19.68
N GLY A 111 -2.24 -26.68 -20.62
CA GLY A 111 -2.80 -26.70 -21.98
C GLY A 111 -3.89 -25.64 -22.24
N GLY A 112 -4.07 -24.68 -21.34
CA GLY A 112 -5.03 -23.58 -21.47
C GLY A 112 -4.74 -22.64 -22.65
N GLY A 113 -5.78 -22.00 -23.18
CA GLY A 113 -5.69 -21.01 -24.24
C GLY A 113 -5.73 -19.57 -23.73
N TYR A 114 -5.05 -18.66 -24.41
CA TYR A 114 -5.02 -17.24 -24.12
C TYR A 114 -5.33 -16.41 -25.37
N VAL A 115 -6.19 -15.39 -25.21
CA VAL A 115 -6.38 -14.32 -26.20
C VAL A 115 -6.21 -12.97 -25.53
N GLY A 116 -5.21 -12.19 -25.93
CA GLY A 116 -5.05 -10.80 -25.52
C GLY A 116 -5.63 -9.84 -26.56
N ILE A 117 -6.43 -8.88 -26.13
CA ILE A 117 -7.05 -7.88 -27.01
C ILE A 117 -6.63 -6.48 -26.57
N HIS A 118 -6.13 -5.70 -27.52
CA HIS A 118 -5.73 -4.31 -27.40
C HIS A 118 -4.87 -4.04 -26.16
N ALA A 119 -5.45 -3.48 -25.09
CA ALA A 119 -4.72 -3.09 -23.90
C ALA A 119 -4.21 -4.26 -23.05
N ALA A 120 -4.50 -5.51 -23.40
CA ALA A 120 -3.84 -6.66 -22.78
C ALA A 120 -2.29 -6.58 -22.82
N ALA A 121 -1.70 -5.88 -23.80
CA ALA A 121 -0.25 -5.60 -23.81
C ALA A 121 0.19 -4.49 -22.83
N ASP A 122 -0.73 -3.67 -22.32
CA ASP A 122 -0.57 -2.65 -21.28
C ASP A 122 -0.89 -3.22 -19.87
N THR A 123 -0.59 -4.50 -19.65
CA THR A 123 -0.92 -5.21 -18.38
C THR A 123 0.29 -6.02 -17.88
N GLU A 124 0.43 -6.18 -16.56
CA GLU A 124 1.41 -7.08 -15.92
C GLU A 124 2.89 -6.84 -16.33
N TYR A 125 3.33 -5.57 -16.35
CA TYR A 125 4.70 -5.18 -16.75
C TYR A 125 5.82 -5.83 -15.93
N GLU A 126 5.51 -6.14 -14.67
CA GLU A 126 6.45 -6.70 -13.70
C GLU A 126 6.58 -8.23 -13.78
N TRP A 127 5.75 -8.86 -14.60
CA TRP A 127 5.66 -10.31 -14.71
C TRP A 127 6.21 -10.76 -16.07
N GLY A 128 7.55 -10.90 -16.16
CA GLY A 128 8.23 -11.17 -17.43
C GLY A 128 7.78 -12.46 -18.15
N TRP A 129 7.20 -13.43 -17.45
CA TRP A 129 6.55 -14.60 -18.06
C TRP A 129 5.31 -14.20 -18.86
N TYR A 130 4.46 -13.30 -18.34
CA TYR A 130 3.31 -12.76 -19.07
C TYR A 130 3.74 -11.96 -20.30
N GLY A 131 4.79 -11.13 -20.21
CA GLY A 131 5.34 -10.42 -21.37
C GLY A 131 5.68 -11.35 -22.53
N LYS A 132 6.21 -12.55 -22.23
CA LYS A 132 6.48 -13.59 -23.22
C LYS A 132 5.19 -14.24 -23.75
N LEU A 133 4.16 -14.43 -22.91
CA LEU A 133 2.84 -14.96 -23.27
C LEU A 133 2.07 -14.00 -24.21
N VAL A 134 1.92 -12.73 -23.83
CA VAL A 134 1.23 -11.74 -24.66
C VAL A 134 2.04 -11.44 -25.92
N GLY A 135 3.37 -11.51 -25.83
CA GLY A 135 4.30 -11.44 -26.96
C GLY A 135 4.93 -10.07 -27.18
N GLY A 136 4.63 -9.09 -26.32
CA GLY A 136 5.22 -7.75 -26.30
C GLY A 136 4.44 -6.84 -25.36
N TYR A 137 5.13 -5.92 -24.69
CA TYR A 137 4.49 -4.92 -23.81
C TYR A 137 4.21 -3.63 -24.54
N PHE A 138 3.14 -2.94 -24.18
CA PHE A 138 2.88 -1.58 -24.63
C PHE A 138 4.04 -0.63 -24.25
N ILE A 139 4.33 0.33 -25.13
CA ILE A 139 5.27 1.43 -24.84
C ILE A 139 4.69 2.80 -25.19
N ASP A 140 3.93 2.92 -26.28
CA ASP A 140 3.41 4.21 -26.77
C ASP A 140 2.27 4.03 -27.78
N HIS A 141 1.51 5.09 -28.02
CA HIS A 141 0.60 5.26 -29.16
C HIS A 141 0.49 6.75 -29.51
N PRO A 142 -0.02 7.13 -30.70
CA PRO A 142 -0.22 8.53 -31.05
C PRO A 142 -0.99 9.31 -29.97
N GLY A 143 -0.58 10.54 -29.67
CA GLY A 143 -1.29 11.41 -28.73
C GLY A 143 -0.87 11.29 -27.25
N ILE A 144 0.03 10.37 -26.88
CA ILE A 144 0.66 10.37 -25.54
C ILE A 144 1.76 11.43 -25.48
N ASN A 145 2.73 11.32 -26.39
CA ASN A 145 3.96 12.13 -26.38
C ASN A 145 4.04 13.11 -27.56
N ASP A 146 2.94 13.27 -28.29
CA ASP A 146 2.85 14.05 -29.52
C ASP A 146 1.44 14.68 -29.68
N PRO A 147 1.26 15.66 -30.59
CA PRO A 147 0.01 16.41 -30.69
C PRO A 147 -1.06 15.77 -31.59
N HIS A 148 -0.83 14.58 -32.14
CA HIS A 148 -1.78 13.91 -33.04
C HIS A 148 -2.89 13.18 -32.25
N PRO A 149 -4.07 12.98 -32.84
CA PRO A 149 -5.13 12.22 -32.17
C PRO A 149 -4.72 10.77 -31.95
N ASN A 150 -5.19 10.15 -30.86
CA ASN A 150 -4.87 8.75 -30.56
C ASN A 150 -5.55 7.76 -31.51
N VAL A 151 -6.83 7.97 -31.82
CA VAL A 151 -7.58 7.16 -32.78
C VAL A 151 -7.42 7.71 -34.19
N GLN A 152 -6.88 6.90 -35.11
CA GLN A 152 -6.56 7.31 -36.47
C GLN A 152 -6.85 6.21 -37.50
N PRO A 153 -7.16 6.58 -38.76
CA PRO A 153 -7.11 5.63 -39.86
C PRO A 153 -5.68 5.09 -40.02
N GLY A 154 -5.56 3.82 -40.39
CA GLY A 154 -4.30 3.15 -40.68
C GLY A 154 -4.51 2.01 -41.67
N THR A 155 -3.44 1.68 -42.39
CA THR A 155 -3.41 0.62 -43.41
C THR A 155 -2.68 -0.60 -42.84
N VAL A 156 -3.36 -1.74 -42.76
CA VAL A 156 -2.81 -3.00 -42.24
C VAL A 156 -2.58 -3.98 -43.39
N HIS A 157 -1.40 -4.61 -43.41
CA HIS A 157 -0.98 -5.60 -44.38
C HIS A 157 -0.86 -6.99 -43.76
N LYS A 158 -1.08 -8.04 -44.56
CA LYS A 158 -0.78 -9.41 -44.14
C LYS A 158 0.73 -9.64 -44.17
N SER A 159 1.26 -10.37 -43.19
CA SER A 159 2.69 -10.72 -43.16
C SER A 159 3.13 -11.68 -44.27
N GLY A 160 2.17 -12.30 -44.98
CA GLY A 160 2.40 -13.33 -46.00
C GLY A 160 2.35 -14.76 -45.46
N VAL A 161 2.20 -14.94 -44.14
CA VAL A 161 1.94 -16.24 -43.51
C VAL A 161 0.47 -16.60 -43.73
N SER A 162 0.19 -17.72 -44.41
CA SER A 162 -1.19 -18.22 -44.55
C SER A 162 -1.69 -18.76 -43.22
N ASN A 163 -2.83 -18.25 -42.77
CA ASN A 163 -3.47 -18.62 -41.52
C ASN A 163 -4.98 -18.35 -41.60
N PRO A 164 -5.86 -19.29 -41.15
CA PRO A 164 -7.31 -19.09 -41.16
C PRO A 164 -7.79 -17.80 -40.50
N ALA A 165 -7.04 -17.26 -39.54
CA ALA A 165 -7.37 -16.02 -38.85
C ALA A 165 -7.22 -14.76 -39.71
N VAL A 166 -6.48 -14.80 -40.82
CA VAL A 166 -6.26 -13.62 -41.67
C VAL A 166 -6.44 -13.87 -43.18
N ASP A 167 -6.56 -15.12 -43.62
CA ASP A 167 -6.65 -15.46 -45.05
C ASP A 167 -7.89 -14.85 -45.74
N PHE A 168 -8.98 -14.60 -45.00
CA PHE A 168 -10.19 -13.96 -45.50
C PHE A 168 -10.11 -12.43 -45.56
N LEU A 169 -9.07 -11.82 -44.96
CA LEU A 169 -8.94 -10.36 -44.91
C LEU A 169 -8.47 -9.79 -46.26
N PRO A 170 -8.99 -8.60 -46.64
CA PRO A 170 -8.42 -7.83 -47.75
C PRO A 170 -6.95 -7.46 -47.44
N ASP A 171 -6.17 -7.17 -48.48
CA ASP A 171 -4.78 -6.72 -48.33
C ASP A 171 -4.47 -5.71 -49.45
N PRO A 172 -4.33 -4.41 -49.12
CA PRO A 172 -4.41 -3.83 -47.77
C PRO A 172 -5.78 -3.94 -47.10
N TRP A 173 -5.80 -3.92 -45.76
CA TRP A 173 -6.99 -3.75 -44.91
C TRP A 173 -6.91 -2.38 -44.22
N ASP A 174 -7.64 -1.41 -44.76
CA ASP A 174 -7.75 -0.08 -44.18
C ASP A 174 -8.80 -0.06 -43.07
N ARG A 175 -8.45 0.45 -41.89
CA ARG A 175 -9.38 0.62 -40.77
C ARG A 175 -8.93 1.71 -39.80
N THR A 176 -9.77 2.04 -38.83
CA THR A 176 -9.50 3.08 -37.83
C THR A 176 -9.47 2.47 -36.44
N ASP A 177 -8.38 2.70 -35.71
CA ASP A 177 -8.18 2.20 -34.34
C ASP A 177 -7.15 3.08 -33.60
N GLU A 178 -6.82 2.73 -32.36
CA GLU A 178 -5.64 3.25 -31.64
C GLU A 178 -4.45 2.31 -31.86
N TRP A 179 -3.37 2.84 -32.42
CA TRP A 179 -2.24 2.02 -32.89
C TRP A 179 -1.13 1.92 -31.83
N TYR A 180 -1.13 0.81 -31.09
CA TYR A 180 -0.13 0.52 -30.06
C TYR A 180 1.23 0.16 -30.65
N SER A 181 2.27 0.75 -30.07
CA SER A 181 3.67 0.36 -30.21
C SER A 181 4.09 -0.54 -29.06
N TYR A 182 5.07 -1.42 -29.31
CA TYR A 182 5.48 -2.46 -28.37
C TYR A 182 6.99 -2.48 -28.07
N LYS A 183 7.34 -2.83 -26.83
CA LYS A 183 8.70 -3.16 -26.37
C LYS A 183 8.79 -4.64 -25.99
N ASN A 184 10.03 -5.16 -25.94
CA ASN A 184 10.31 -6.54 -25.53
C ASN A 184 9.53 -7.59 -26.35
N ILE A 185 9.36 -7.35 -27.65
CA ILE A 185 8.63 -8.26 -28.54
C ILE A 185 9.28 -9.65 -28.52
N ASN A 186 8.48 -10.68 -28.26
CA ASN A 186 8.93 -12.06 -28.23
C ASN A 186 9.27 -12.52 -29.66
N PRO A 187 10.54 -12.91 -29.94
CA PRO A 187 10.97 -13.28 -31.28
C PRO A 187 10.39 -14.61 -31.77
N ASN A 188 9.82 -15.42 -30.87
CA ASN A 188 9.21 -16.72 -31.20
C ASN A 188 7.75 -16.60 -31.66
N THR A 189 7.21 -15.39 -31.79
CA THR A 189 5.85 -15.14 -32.27
C THR A 189 5.75 -15.28 -33.79
N THR A 190 4.62 -15.79 -34.28
CA THR A 190 4.28 -15.76 -35.70
C THR A 190 3.40 -14.54 -35.99
N LYS A 191 4.00 -13.51 -36.60
CA LYS A 191 3.34 -12.27 -37.00
C LYS A 191 2.34 -12.53 -38.12
N LEU A 192 1.12 -12.02 -37.98
CA LEU A 192 0.03 -12.19 -38.96
C LEU A 192 -0.32 -10.89 -39.69
N LEU A 193 -0.39 -9.79 -38.95
CA LEU A 193 -0.74 -8.46 -39.46
C LEU A 193 0.34 -7.44 -39.12
N MET A 194 0.61 -6.55 -40.07
CA MET A 194 1.63 -5.50 -39.99
C MET A 194 0.98 -4.14 -40.29
N LEU A 195 1.15 -3.16 -39.42
CA LEU A 195 0.71 -1.78 -39.67
C LEU A 195 1.71 -1.04 -40.56
N ASP A 196 1.21 -0.28 -41.53
CA ASP A 196 2.02 0.65 -42.31
C ASP A 196 2.24 1.95 -41.52
N GLU A 197 3.45 2.14 -41.00
CA GLU A 197 3.91 3.34 -40.28
C GLU A 197 3.72 4.64 -41.10
N ALA A 198 3.64 4.56 -42.44
CA ALA A 198 3.40 5.73 -43.28
C ALA A 198 1.91 6.13 -43.39
N SER A 199 0.99 5.30 -42.87
CA SER A 199 -0.46 5.48 -43.03
C SER A 199 -1.11 6.33 -41.92
N TYR A 200 -0.43 6.56 -40.80
CA TYR A 200 -0.88 7.36 -39.66
C TYR A 200 0.19 8.37 -39.21
N GLN A 201 -0.09 9.19 -38.19
CA GLN A 201 0.85 10.24 -37.71
C GLN A 201 1.05 10.17 -36.19
N GLY A 202 2.29 10.37 -35.72
CA GLY A 202 2.63 10.35 -34.29
C GLY A 202 2.99 8.95 -33.79
N GLY A 203 3.14 8.80 -32.47
CA GLY A 203 3.58 7.55 -31.84
C GLY A 203 5.08 7.25 -31.97
N TYR A 204 5.48 6.10 -31.43
CA TYR A 204 6.85 5.60 -31.43
C TYR A 204 7.16 4.87 -32.75
N ASP A 205 8.21 5.28 -33.46
CA ASP A 205 8.67 4.64 -34.70
C ASP A 205 9.27 3.25 -34.41
N MET A 206 8.51 2.19 -34.68
CA MET A 206 8.95 0.80 -34.50
C MET A 206 9.64 0.23 -35.73
N GLY A 207 9.49 0.87 -36.90
CA GLY A 207 9.88 0.33 -38.19
C GLY A 207 9.03 -0.88 -38.60
N GLU A 208 9.35 -2.07 -38.08
CA GLU A 208 8.51 -3.25 -38.31
C GLU A 208 7.40 -3.32 -37.24
N HIS A 209 6.16 -3.05 -37.63
CA HIS A 209 5.05 -2.85 -36.69
C HIS A 209 4.01 -3.98 -36.73
N PRO A 210 4.18 -5.09 -36.00
CA PRO A 210 3.17 -6.13 -35.91
C PRO A 210 1.95 -5.67 -35.10
N THR A 211 0.75 -6.02 -35.54
CA THR A 211 -0.52 -5.69 -34.83
C THR A 211 -1.37 -6.92 -34.52
N SER A 212 -0.96 -8.11 -34.97
CA SER A 212 -1.58 -9.38 -34.60
C SER A 212 -0.58 -10.52 -34.77
N TRP A 213 -0.52 -11.43 -33.79
CA TRP A 213 0.39 -12.58 -33.80
C TRP A 213 -0.12 -13.73 -32.93
N PHE A 214 0.46 -14.91 -33.13
CA PHE A 214 0.15 -16.10 -32.33
C PHE A 214 1.39 -16.97 -32.12
N HIS A 215 1.34 -17.84 -31.12
CA HIS A 215 2.34 -18.88 -30.87
C HIS A 215 1.83 -19.93 -29.88
N ASP A 216 2.53 -21.07 -29.81
CA ASP A 216 2.45 -21.97 -28.66
C ASP A 216 3.37 -21.45 -27.56
N PHE A 217 2.89 -21.45 -26.31
CA PHE A 217 3.64 -20.89 -25.19
C PHE A 217 3.50 -21.75 -23.92
N ASP A 218 4.64 -22.22 -23.42
CA ASP A 218 4.81 -22.99 -22.18
C ASP A 218 3.82 -24.16 -21.97
N GLY A 219 3.30 -24.75 -23.04
CA GLY A 219 2.33 -25.86 -23.01
C GLY A 219 0.92 -25.48 -23.48
N GLY A 220 0.59 -24.19 -23.50
CA GLY A 220 -0.67 -23.64 -23.98
C GLY A 220 -0.56 -22.93 -25.33
N ARG A 221 -1.62 -22.20 -25.70
CA ARG A 221 -1.76 -21.47 -26.97
C ARG A 221 -2.04 -20.00 -26.70
N ALA A 222 -1.33 -19.10 -27.36
CA ALA A 222 -1.48 -17.66 -27.18
C ALA A 222 -1.75 -16.96 -28.52
N PHE A 223 -2.76 -16.10 -28.53
CA PHE A 223 -3.09 -15.21 -29.64
C PHE A 223 -3.22 -13.77 -29.14
N TYR A 224 -2.68 -12.81 -29.87
CA TYR A 224 -2.80 -11.40 -29.53
C TYR A 224 -3.34 -10.59 -30.73
N ILE A 225 -4.28 -9.68 -30.43
CA ILE A 225 -4.88 -8.73 -31.38
C ILE A 225 -4.66 -7.32 -30.82
N GLY A 226 -3.87 -6.49 -31.50
CA GLY A 226 -3.58 -5.13 -31.04
C GLY A 226 -4.70 -4.12 -31.28
N GLY A 227 -5.66 -4.43 -32.17
CA GLY A 227 -6.86 -3.62 -32.37
C GLY A 227 -7.96 -3.93 -31.35
N GLY A 228 -9.01 -3.10 -31.31
CA GLY A 228 -10.13 -3.23 -30.37
C GLY A 228 -10.31 -2.05 -29.40
N HIS A 229 -9.58 -0.94 -29.60
CA HIS A 229 -9.78 0.28 -28.81
C HIS A 229 -11.16 0.87 -29.04
N THR A 230 -11.61 0.87 -30.29
CA THR A 230 -12.86 1.51 -30.72
C THR A 230 -14.04 0.55 -30.59
N LYS A 231 -15.20 1.06 -30.15
CA LYS A 231 -16.45 0.27 -30.15
C LYS A 231 -16.86 -0.17 -31.56
N GLU A 232 -16.49 0.61 -32.57
CA GLU A 232 -16.73 0.33 -33.98
C GLU A 232 -16.06 -0.98 -34.43
N SER A 233 -14.93 -1.36 -33.83
CA SER A 233 -14.27 -2.65 -34.12
C SER A 233 -15.20 -3.83 -33.83
N PHE A 234 -15.99 -3.76 -32.75
CA PHE A 234 -16.87 -4.86 -32.32
C PHE A 234 -18.17 -4.99 -33.11
N VAL A 235 -18.34 -4.19 -34.17
CA VAL A 235 -19.39 -4.37 -35.18
C VAL A 235 -18.84 -4.53 -36.61
N GLU A 236 -17.51 -4.42 -36.78
CA GLU A 236 -16.85 -4.60 -38.08
C GLU A 236 -16.75 -6.09 -38.43
N GLU A 237 -17.32 -6.48 -39.58
CA GLU A 237 -17.41 -7.89 -40.00
C GLU A 237 -16.03 -8.60 -40.09
N ASN A 238 -15.03 -7.93 -40.67
CA ASN A 238 -13.69 -8.49 -40.83
C ASN A 238 -12.97 -8.66 -39.49
N TYR A 239 -13.12 -7.69 -38.59
CA TYR A 239 -12.56 -7.78 -37.25
C TYR A 239 -13.22 -8.89 -36.43
N LEU A 240 -14.55 -9.02 -36.47
CA LEU A 240 -15.27 -10.09 -35.77
C LEU A 240 -14.87 -11.48 -36.25
N LYS A 241 -14.63 -11.66 -37.56
CA LYS A 241 -14.08 -12.91 -38.10
C LYS A 241 -12.66 -13.19 -37.63
N HIS A 242 -11.82 -12.15 -37.51
CA HIS A 242 -10.45 -12.28 -37.00
C HIS A 242 -10.45 -12.66 -35.51
N LEU A 243 -11.29 -11.99 -34.72
CA LEU A 243 -11.50 -12.26 -33.30
C LEU A 243 -12.02 -13.68 -33.06
N LEU A 244 -13.02 -14.13 -33.83
CA LEU A 244 -13.53 -15.49 -33.75
C LEU A 244 -12.42 -16.51 -34.01
N ALA A 245 -11.64 -16.34 -35.08
CA ALA A 245 -10.57 -17.27 -35.42
C ALA A 245 -9.45 -17.30 -34.34
N ALA A 246 -9.17 -16.17 -33.69
CA ALA A 246 -8.26 -16.12 -32.55
C ALA A 246 -8.78 -16.91 -31.34
N ILE A 247 -10.08 -16.78 -31.03
CA ILE A 247 -10.74 -17.53 -29.95
C ILE A 247 -10.74 -19.03 -30.27
N GLU A 248 -11.07 -19.42 -31.51
CA GLU A 248 -11.03 -20.81 -31.95
C GLU A 248 -9.62 -21.41 -31.88
N TYR A 249 -8.59 -20.63 -32.24
CA TYR A 249 -7.20 -21.03 -32.07
C TYR A 249 -6.87 -21.29 -30.59
N ALA A 250 -7.26 -20.39 -29.69
CA ALA A 250 -7.00 -20.55 -28.26
C ALA A 250 -7.74 -21.77 -27.66
N ILE A 251 -9.01 -21.97 -28.02
CA ILE A 251 -9.81 -23.15 -27.62
C ILE A 251 -9.14 -24.45 -28.08
N GLY A 252 -8.60 -24.47 -29.31
CA GLY A 252 -7.94 -25.64 -29.89
C GLY A 252 -8.85 -26.87 -29.91
N GLY A 253 -8.35 -28.00 -29.39
CA GLY A 253 -9.09 -29.27 -29.36
C GLY A 253 -10.20 -29.37 -28.31
N ASN A 254 -10.37 -28.35 -27.45
CA ASN A 254 -11.16 -28.42 -26.20
C ASN A 254 -10.75 -29.62 -25.33
N GLU A 255 -9.45 -29.80 -25.12
CA GLU A 255 -8.91 -30.89 -24.30
C GLU A 255 -9.05 -30.58 -22.80
N LYS A 256 -9.12 -31.63 -21.98
CA LYS A 256 -9.05 -31.50 -20.52
C LYS A 256 -7.64 -31.05 -20.14
N LEU A 257 -7.58 -30.00 -19.32
CA LEU A 257 -6.34 -29.48 -18.77
C LEU A 257 -5.60 -30.55 -17.95
N ASN A 258 -4.28 -30.61 -18.12
CA ASN A 258 -3.41 -31.52 -17.39
C ASN A 258 -2.49 -30.75 -16.42
N TYR A 259 -3.02 -30.39 -15.24
CA TYR A 259 -2.25 -29.68 -14.21
C TYR A 259 -1.06 -30.46 -13.64
N THR A 260 -0.93 -31.77 -13.94
CA THR A 260 0.28 -32.52 -13.58
C THR A 260 1.49 -32.16 -14.46
N ALA A 261 1.27 -31.50 -15.60
CA ALA A 261 2.33 -30.99 -16.47
C ALA A 261 2.82 -29.59 -16.07
N ALA A 262 2.09 -28.91 -15.17
CA ALA A 262 2.45 -27.58 -14.72
C ALA A 262 3.75 -27.61 -13.90
N LYS A 263 4.68 -26.73 -14.27
CA LYS A 263 6.00 -26.59 -13.64
C LYS A 263 5.99 -25.53 -12.55
N SER A 264 5.20 -24.48 -12.75
CA SER A 264 5.04 -23.40 -11.78
C SER A 264 4.42 -23.92 -10.50
N LYS A 265 5.03 -23.54 -9.38
CA LYS A 265 4.62 -23.95 -8.04
C LYS A 265 3.59 -22.96 -7.52
N ARG A 266 2.57 -23.47 -6.82
CA ARG A 266 1.60 -22.59 -6.15
C ARG A 266 2.31 -21.84 -5.03
N VAL A 267 2.01 -20.55 -4.91
CA VAL A 267 2.52 -19.72 -3.82
C VAL A 267 1.90 -20.21 -2.50
N PRO A 268 2.69 -20.57 -1.47
CA PRO A 268 2.15 -20.91 -0.17
C PRO A 268 1.48 -19.70 0.48
N GLU A 269 0.25 -19.88 0.96
CA GLU A 269 -0.51 -18.81 1.63
C GLU A 269 0.21 -18.29 2.87
N GLU A 270 0.17 -16.97 3.10
CA GLU A 270 0.83 -16.33 4.27
C GLU A 270 0.44 -16.98 5.60
N ASN A 271 -0.84 -17.34 5.77
CA ASN A 271 -1.34 -17.97 6.99
C ASN A 271 -0.79 -19.40 7.24
N ARG A 272 0.02 -19.95 6.33
CA ARG A 272 0.83 -21.15 6.58
C ARG A 272 2.12 -20.83 7.32
N PHE A 273 2.49 -19.57 7.45
CA PHE A 273 3.67 -19.15 8.16
C PHE A 273 3.31 -18.55 9.51
N THR A 274 4.08 -18.89 10.54
CA THR A 274 3.90 -18.33 11.89
C THR A 274 5.21 -17.75 12.36
N LYS A 275 5.20 -16.48 12.75
CA LYS A 275 6.32 -15.85 13.44
C LYS A 275 6.26 -16.21 14.93
N THR A 276 7.12 -17.12 15.34
CA THR A 276 7.31 -17.53 16.74
C THR A 276 8.36 -16.65 17.39
N ILE A 277 7.98 -15.91 18.42
CA ILE A 277 8.90 -15.08 19.21
C ILE A 277 9.62 -16.00 20.21
N LEU A 278 10.95 -16.11 20.08
CA LEU A 278 11.78 -16.87 21.02
C LEU A 278 12.13 -16.01 22.23
N LYS A 279 12.54 -14.76 21.98
CA LYS A 279 12.77 -13.73 23.00
C LYS A 279 12.42 -12.34 22.49
N GLN A 280 11.93 -11.48 23.37
CA GLN A 280 11.60 -10.09 23.05
C GLN A 280 11.88 -9.17 24.23
N GLY A 281 12.27 -7.93 23.94
CA GLY A 281 12.47 -6.86 24.92
C GLY A 281 13.78 -6.96 25.71
N GLU A 282 14.60 -7.96 25.45
CA GLU A 282 15.86 -8.19 26.17
C GLU A 282 17.09 -7.58 25.49
N PHE A 283 17.00 -7.30 24.19
CA PHE A 283 18.14 -6.89 23.38
C PHE A 283 18.40 -5.37 23.43
N THR A 284 19.68 -5.02 23.51
CA THR A 284 20.25 -3.67 23.45
C THR A 284 21.12 -3.56 22.22
N GLU A 285 20.57 -3.01 21.14
CA GLU A 285 21.29 -2.80 19.88
C GLU A 285 21.87 -4.10 19.28
N PRO A 286 21.03 -5.14 19.07
CA PRO A 286 21.49 -6.39 18.45
C PRO A 286 21.96 -6.13 17.02
N THR A 287 23.04 -6.78 16.61
CA THR A 287 23.64 -6.59 15.28
C THR A 287 23.44 -7.82 14.41
N GLU A 288 24.11 -8.92 14.73
CA GLU A 288 24.11 -10.15 13.91
C GLU A 288 23.93 -11.38 14.83
N MET A 289 23.44 -12.49 14.29
CA MET A 289 23.31 -13.76 14.99
C MET A 289 23.97 -14.91 14.24
N THR A 290 24.20 -16.02 14.96
CA THR A 290 24.56 -17.29 14.33
C THR A 290 23.79 -18.47 14.95
N ILE A 291 23.16 -19.30 14.12
CA ILE A 291 22.43 -20.51 14.55
C ILE A 291 23.39 -21.70 14.62
N LEU A 292 23.51 -22.33 15.78
CA LEU A 292 24.39 -23.48 16.00
C LEU A 292 23.74 -24.80 15.54
N PRO A 293 24.51 -25.89 15.33
CA PRO A 293 23.98 -27.18 14.87
C PRO A 293 22.88 -27.79 15.74
N ASN A 294 22.84 -27.43 17.02
CA ASN A 294 21.84 -27.86 18.00
C ASN A 294 20.69 -26.86 18.18
N LEU A 295 20.53 -25.89 17.27
CA LEU A 295 19.52 -24.82 17.28
C LEU A 295 19.70 -23.73 18.34
N ASP A 296 20.70 -23.85 19.20
CA ASP A 296 21.13 -22.73 20.04
C ASP A 296 21.58 -21.54 19.19
N ILE A 297 21.46 -20.33 19.75
CA ILE A 297 21.70 -19.09 19.00
C ILE A 297 22.65 -18.19 19.76
N LEU A 298 23.67 -17.69 19.08
CA LEU A 298 24.50 -16.60 19.59
C LEU A 298 24.06 -15.29 18.94
N VAL A 299 23.92 -14.23 19.74
CA VAL A 299 23.52 -12.89 19.28
C VAL A 299 24.57 -11.88 19.69
N ALA A 300 25.16 -11.19 18.72
CA ALA A 300 26.03 -10.05 18.94
C ALA A 300 25.20 -8.79 19.24
N GLN A 301 25.66 -8.00 20.20
CA GLN A 301 25.13 -6.67 20.48
C GLN A 301 26.22 -5.62 20.33
N ARG A 302 25.87 -4.47 19.75
CA ARG A 302 26.83 -3.44 19.36
C ARG A 302 27.73 -2.97 20.50
N ARG A 303 27.24 -2.99 21.75
CA ARG A 303 28.02 -2.55 22.93
C ARG A 303 29.01 -3.61 23.46
N GLY A 304 29.18 -4.72 22.75
CA GLY A 304 30.21 -5.72 22.98
C GLY A 304 29.70 -7.01 23.62
N GLU A 305 28.43 -7.06 24.04
CA GLU A 305 27.84 -8.27 24.62
C GLU A 305 27.58 -9.33 23.55
N ILE A 306 27.82 -10.59 23.93
CA ILE A 306 27.41 -11.78 23.18
C ILE A 306 26.43 -12.55 24.05
N LEU A 307 25.20 -12.66 23.56
CA LEU A 307 24.14 -13.40 24.22
C LEU A 307 24.05 -14.81 23.63
N TYR A 308 23.68 -15.77 24.47
CA TYR A 308 23.45 -17.17 24.15
C TYR A 308 22.00 -17.51 24.51
N PHE A 309 21.23 -17.88 23.49
CA PHE A 309 19.90 -18.46 23.62
C PHE A 309 20.02 -19.98 23.54
N ASN A 310 19.56 -20.67 24.59
CA ASN A 310 19.47 -22.12 24.62
C ASN A 310 18.09 -22.55 24.12
N ASP A 311 18.03 -23.35 23.05
CA ASP A 311 16.76 -23.76 22.43
C ASP A 311 15.94 -24.70 23.33
N GLU A 312 16.61 -25.55 24.14
CA GLU A 312 15.94 -26.52 25.00
C GLU A 312 15.30 -25.88 26.25
N THR A 313 16.00 -24.95 26.90
CA THR A 313 15.52 -24.29 28.12
C THR A 313 14.79 -22.98 27.84
N GLU A 314 14.89 -22.48 26.61
CA GLU A 314 14.48 -21.14 26.21
C GLU A 314 15.12 -20.04 27.07
N GLU A 315 16.30 -20.25 27.67
CA GLU A 315 16.97 -19.21 28.45
C GLU A 315 17.88 -18.34 27.57
N LEU A 316 17.93 -17.03 27.86
CA LEU A 316 18.84 -16.08 27.21
C LEU A 316 19.84 -15.55 28.25
N THR A 317 21.13 -15.75 27.99
CA THR A 317 22.20 -15.40 28.93
C THR A 317 23.34 -14.65 28.24
N GLU A 318 23.97 -13.70 28.93
CA GLU A 318 25.22 -13.08 28.45
C GLU A 318 26.38 -14.04 28.73
N VAL A 319 27.09 -14.49 27.69
CA VAL A 319 28.22 -15.43 27.80
C VAL A 319 29.57 -14.75 27.63
N ALA A 320 29.62 -13.58 26.99
CA ALA A 320 30.82 -12.78 26.87
C ALA A 320 30.50 -11.29 26.70
N LYS A 321 31.49 -10.46 27.02
CA LYS A 321 31.46 -9.02 26.79
C LYS A 321 32.84 -8.53 26.36
N LEU A 322 32.95 -8.15 25.08
CA LEU A 322 34.15 -7.54 24.51
C LEU A 322 34.21 -6.06 24.91
N ASP A 323 35.42 -5.56 25.15
CA ASP A 323 35.64 -4.14 25.37
C ASP A 323 35.76 -3.42 24.01
N VAL A 324 34.74 -2.63 23.67
CA VAL A 324 34.57 -2.09 22.32
C VAL A 324 34.36 -0.57 22.31
N TYR A 325 34.79 0.07 21.22
CA TYR A 325 34.45 1.45 20.88
C TYR A 325 33.03 1.51 20.30
N TRP A 326 32.04 1.82 21.14
CA TRP A 326 30.62 1.91 20.74
C TRP A 326 30.03 3.32 20.87
N GLN A 327 30.77 4.28 21.42
CA GLN A 327 30.32 5.66 21.60
C GLN A 327 31.44 6.65 21.27
N SER A 328 31.11 7.65 20.46
CA SER A 328 32.04 8.75 20.17
C SER A 328 32.13 9.72 21.35
N GLY A 329 33.35 10.20 21.63
CA GLY A 329 33.59 11.30 22.56
C GLY A 329 33.23 12.69 22.00
N VAL A 330 32.86 12.79 20.71
CA VAL A 330 32.51 14.05 20.05
C VAL A 330 31.01 14.32 20.20
N PRO A 331 30.60 15.47 20.79
CA PRO A 331 29.19 15.82 20.94
C PRO A 331 28.46 15.85 19.59
N GLY A 332 27.32 15.15 19.50
CA GLY A 332 26.48 15.12 18.29
C GLY A 332 26.93 14.13 17.21
N VAL A 333 27.97 13.33 17.46
CA VAL A 333 28.40 12.24 16.56
C VAL A 333 27.97 10.91 17.17
N ASN A 334 27.13 10.16 16.46
CA ASN A 334 26.84 8.77 16.80
C ASN A 334 27.97 7.88 16.25
N ALA A 335 28.32 6.83 16.99
CA ALA A 335 29.25 5.80 16.54
C ALA A 335 28.44 4.56 16.15
N GLU A 336 28.63 4.07 14.92
CA GLU A 336 28.03 2.81 14.45
C GLU A 336 28.91 1.60 14.80
N GLU A 337 30.13 1.88 15.26
CA GLU A 337 31.12 0.91 15.67
C GLU A 337 30.75 0.19 16.96
N GLY A 338 31.47 -0.89 17.26
CA GLY A 338 31.17 -1.76 18.39
C GLY A 338 31.45 -3.21 18.01
N LEU A 339 30.61 -4.14 18.48
CA LEU A 339 30.58 -5.52 17.97
C LEU A 339 29.55 -5.61 16.82
N MET A 340 30.04 -5.79 15.60
CA MET A 340 29.26 -5.62 14.38
C MET A 340 28.82 -6.95 13.76
N GLY A 341 29.69 -7.97 13.83
CA GLY A 341 29.38 -9.27 13.24
C GLY A 341 29.83 -10.46 14.07
N ILE A 342 29.12 -11.58 13.87
CA ILE A 342 29.33 -12.87 14.50
C ILE A 342 28.91 -13.99 13.55
N GLN A 343 29.77 -15.00 13.36
CA GLN A 343 29.41 -16.17 12.56
C GLN A 343 30.17 -17.42 13.04
N LYS A 344 29.47 -18.54 13.18
CA LYS A 344 30.11 -19.83 13.45
C LYS A 344 30.93 -20.31 12.25
N ASP A 345 32.00 -21.03 12.51
CA ASP A 345 32.72 -21.76 11.46
C ASP A 345 31.81 -22.84 10.83
N PRO A 346 31.87 -23.09 9.51
CA PRO A 346 31.11 -24.20 8.89
C PRO A 346 31.39 -25.58 9.52
N ASN A 347 32.58 -25.78 10.11
CA ASN A 347 32.96 -26.98 10.85
C ASN A 347 32.81 -26.81 12.38
N TYR A 348 31.91 -25.93 12.83
CA TYR A 348 31.67 -25.65 14.26
C TYR A 348 31.45 -26.93 15.08
N ALA A 349 30.74 -27.91 14.55
CA ALA A 349 30.50 -29.20 15.22
C ALA A 349 31.79 -29.97 15.56
N GLN A 350 32.92 -29.65 14.91
CA GLN A 350 34.22 -30.26 15.16
C GLN A 350 35.17 -29.30 15.91
N ASN A 351 35.23 -28.03 15.50
CA ASN A 351 36.24 -27.09 16.01
C ASN A 351 35.71 -26.14 17.10
N ASN A 352 34.39 -25.94 17.20
CA ASN A 352 33.73 -25.00 18.12
C ASN A 352 34.16 -23.54 17.90
N PHE A 353 34.59 -23.18 16.69
CA PHE A 353 35.08 -21.85 16.36
C PHE A 353 33.95 -20.88 16.01
N VAL A 354 34.03 -19.67 16.58
CA VAL A 354 33.14 -18.55 16.27
C VAL A 354 33.98 -17.33 15.92
N PHE A 355 33.68 -16.70 14.79
CA PHE A 355 34.32 -15.49 14.32
C PHE A 355 33.51 -14.28 14.74
N VAL A 356 34.20 -13.21 15.13
CA VAL A 356 33.60 -11.92 15.47
C VAL A 356 34.35 -10.78 14.81
N TYR A 357 33.61 -9.78 14.36
CA TYR A 357 34.16 -8.54 13.83
C TYR A 357 33.71 -7.37 14.70
N TYR A 358 34.69 -6.69 15.31
CA TYR A 358 34.43 -5.69 16.33
C TYR A 358 35.44 -4.55 16.30
N SER A 359 35.14 -3.48 17.02
CA SER A 359 35.95 -2.28 17.16
C SER A 359 36.55 -2.26 18.56
N PRO A 360 37.80 -2.69 18.78
CA PRO A 360 38.42 -2.64 20.11
C PRO A 360 38.35 -1.23 20.71
N SER A 361 38.18 -1.15 22.02
CA SER A 361 38.38 0.11 22.75
C SER A 361 39.85 0.55 22.71
N GLY A 362 40.12 1.81 23.03
CA GLY A 362 41.47 2.37 23.10
C GLY A 362 41.77 3.41 22.02
N ASP A 363 43.05 3.75 21.88
CA ASP A 363 43.52 4.83 21.00
C ASP A 363 43.79 4.38 19.56
N GLU A 364 43.78 3.07 19.29
CA GLU A 364 44.03 2.53 17.95
C GLU A 364 42.78 2.67 17.06
N GLU A 365 42.96 3.28 15.90
CA GLU A 365 41.92 3.49 14.89
C GLU A 365 41.72 2.23 14.03
N ILE A 366 41.32 1.12 14.66
CA ILE A 366 41.17 -0.19 13.99
C ILE A 366 39.84 -0.88 14.29
N ASN A 367 39.34 -1.63 13.33
CA ASN A 367 38.37 -2.70 13.53
C ASN A 367 39.08 -4.04 13.33
N ARG A 368 38.63 -5.08 14.02
CA ARG A 368 39.33 -6.35 14.19
C ARG A 368 38.43 -7.53 13.87
N LEU A 369 38.94 -8.43 13.03
CA LEU A 369 38.41 -9.78 12.86
C LEU A 369 39.18 -10.72 13.78
N SER A 370 38.48 -11.38 14.70
CA SER A 370 39.04 -12.40 15.60
C SER A 370 38.20 -13.67 15.57
N ARG A 371 38.81 -14.77 16.01
CA ARG A 371 38.15 -16.07 16.23
C ARG A 371 38.30 -16.49 17.68
N PHE A 372 37.25 -17.04 18.26
CA PHE A 372 37.18 -17.60 19.60
C PHE A 372 36.66 -19.04 19.58
N VAL A 373 36.81 -19.73 20.70
CA VAL A 373 36.17 -21.02 20.99
C VAL A 373 34.94 -20.78 21.87
N PHE A 374 33.78 -21.24 21.39
CA PHE A 374 32.55 -21.30 22.18
C PHE A 374 32.07 -22.74 22.26
N LYS A 375 32.03 -23.33 23.45
CA LYS A 375 31.70 -24.75 23.64
C LYS A 375 30.92 -24.97 24.93
N ASP A 376 29.90 -25.83 24.88
CA ASP A 376 29.12 -26.26 26.05
C ASP A 376 28.57 -25.05 26.86
N GLY A 377 28.11 -24.00 26.16
CA GLY A 377 27.59 -22.77 26.77
C GLY A 377 28.66 -21.81 27.31
N VAL A 378 29.95 -22.08 27.10
CA VAL A 378 31.07 -21.28 27.63
C VAL A 378 31.86 -20.62 26.50
N TRP A 379 32.01 -19.29 26.60
CA TRP A 379 32.89 -18.50 25.73
C TRP A 379 34.29 -18.40 26.34
N ASP A 380 35.31 -18.98 25.68
CA ASP A 380 36.69 -18.91 26.17
C ASP A 380 37.38 -17.62 25.69
N MET A 381 37.36 -16.59 26.52
CA MET A 381 38.04 -15.31 26.23
C MET A 381 39.55 -15.45 26.01
N SER A 382 40.20 -16.49 26.54
CA SER A 382 41.64 -16.71 26.36
C SER A 382 42.01 -17.38 25.03
N SER A 383 41.00 -17.87 24.31
CA SER A 383 41.16 -18.54 23.01
C SER A 383 41.23 -17.59 21.81
N GLU A 384 41.20 -16.27 22.04
CA GLU A 384 41.22 -15.28 20.97
C GLU A 384 42.40 -15.50 20.02
N VAL A 385 42.08 -15.58 18.74
CA VAL A 385 43.05 -15.51 17.64
C VAL A 385 42.67 -14.34 16.74
N VAL A 386 43.53 -13.31 16.75
CA VAL A 386 43.39 -12.14 15.88
C VAL A 386 43.80 -12.51 14.46
N ILE A 387 42.92 -12.28 13.49
CA ILE A 387 43.13 -12.64 12.08
C ILE A 387 43.54 -11.41 11.27
N MET A 388 42.85 -10.29 11.47
CA MET A 388 43.08 -9.08 10.68
C MET A 388 42.63 -7.82 11.43
N ASP A 389 43.49 -6.80 11.38
CA ASP A 389 43.16 -5.43 11.77
C ASP A 389 42.96 -4.56 10.53
N ILE A 390 41.89 -3.78 10.53
CA ILE A 390 41.48 -2.91 9.43
C ILE A 390 41.43 -1.49 9.96
N HIS A 391 42.17 -0.57 9.33
CA HIS A 391 42.14 0.85 9.69
C HIS A 391 40.71 1.40 9.59
N SER A 392 40.30 2.18 10.59
CA SER A 392 38.99 2.85 10.66
C SER A 392 39.16 4.18 11.37
N ASP A 393 38.99 5.28 10.63
CA ASP A 393 39.07 6.62 11.22
C ASP A 393 37.96 6.78 12.27
N ARG A 394 38.35 7.16 13.50
CA ARG A 394 37.42 7.40 14.62
C ARG A 394 36.93 8.84 14.56
N TYR A 395 35.91 9.16 15.36
CA TYR A 395 35.36 10.52 15.50
C TYR A 395 34.62 11.07 14.28
N ILE A 396 34.26 10.19 13.36
CA ILE A 396 33.28 10.44 12.30
C ILE A 396 32.18 9.39 12.40
N CYS A 397 31.00 9.73 11.92
CA CYS A 397 30.04 8.73 11.44
C CYS A 397 30.25 8.67 9.91
N CYS A 398 30.21 7.54 9.21
CA CYS A 398 29.40 6.34 9.44
C CYS A 398 29.96 5.16 8.62
N HIS A 399 29.17 4.09 8.51
CA HIS A 399 29.31 2.94 7.62
C HIS A 399 30.41 1.99 8.01
N THR A 400 30.03 1.02 8.83
CA THR A 400 30.92 -0.02 9.30
C THR A 400 30.85 -1.30 8.49
N GLY A 401 29.69 -1.61 7.90
CA GLY A 401 29.40 -2.96 7.42
C GLY A 401 29.52 -3.97 8.57
N GLY A 402 30.34 -5.00 8.38
CA GLY A 402 30.84 -5.86 9.43
C GLY A 402 30.20 -7.24 9.51
N SER A 403 29.35 -7.59 8.54
CA SER A 403 28.70 -8.91 8.47
C SER A 403 29.68 -9.99 8.01
N ILE A 404 29.54 -11.20 8.56
CA ILE A 404 30.40 -12.34 8.29
C ILE A 404 29.57 -13.49 7.70
N ALA A 405 30.00 -14.01 6.53
CA ALA A 405 29.40 -15.18 5.91
C ALA A 405 30.45 -16.16 5.41
N PHE A 406 30.05 -17.41 5.19
CA PHE A 406 30.90 -18.44 4.59
C PHE A 406 30.26 -19.03 3.33
N ASP A 407 31.09 -19.32 2.33
CA ASP A 407 30.68 -20.17 1.20
C ASP A 407 30.78 -21.67 1.55
N GLY A 408 30.25 -22.53 0.67
CA GLY A 408 30.29 -23.99 0.84
C GLY A 408 31.69 -24.60 0.84
N ASP A 409 32.71 -23.86 0.36
CA ASP A 409 34.12 -24.24 0.42
C ASP A 409 34.80 -23.77 1.72
N GLY A 410 34.07 -23.06 2.58
CA GLY A 410 34.51 -22.50 3.85
C GLY A 410 35.46 -21.31 3.70
N ASN A 411 35.34 -20.51 2.64
CA ASN A 411 35.96 -19.20 2.56
C ASN A 411 35.12 -18.19 3.35
N LEU A 412 35.78 -17.34 4.13
CA LEU A 412 35.17 -16.28 4.91
C LEU A 412 34.99 -15.04 4.05
N PHE A 413 33.77 -14.49 4.06
CA PHE A 413 33.44 -13.19 3.52
C PHE A 413 33.23 -12.19 4.67
N LEU A 414 33.82 -11.00 4.54
CA LEU A 414 33.70 -9.92 5.53
C LEU A 414 33.31 -8.63 4.81
N SER A 415 32.17 -8.05 5.17
CA SER A 415 31.70 -6.78 4.61
C SER A 415 32.29 -5.59 5.36
N LEU A 416 32.69 -4.54 4.63
CA LEU A 416 33.38 -3.38 5.20
C LEU A 416 32.85 -2.09 4.58
N GLY A 417 32.31 -1.21 5.43
CA GLY A 417 31.85 0.11 5.00
C GLY A 417 32.99 1.07 4.65
N ASP A 418 32.65 2.17 3.99
CA ASP A 418 33.59 3.12 3.38
C ASP A 418 34.24 4.10 4.35
N ASN A 419 33.73 4.17 5.59
CA ASN A 419 34.19 5.10 6.62
C ASN A 419 34.25 6.55 6.09
N SER A 420 33.22 6.96 5.35
CA SER A 420 33.05 8.30 4.76
C SER A 420 31.61 8.79 4.97
N THR A 421 31.40 10.11 4.91
CA THR A 421 30.07 10.70 5.18
C THR A 421 29.51 11.48 3.98
N PRO A 422 28.23 11.29 3.62
CA PRO A 422 27.54 12.10 2.62
C PRO A 422 26.95 13.41 3.20
N PHE A 423 27.10 13.64 4.51
CA PHE A 423 26.62 14.85 5.18
C PHE A 423 27.49 16.06 4.85
N ASN A 424 26.98 17.26 5.10
CA ASN A 424 27.67 18.45 4.66
C ASN A 424 28.95 18.68 5.46
N GLN A 425 29.90 19.29 4.77
CA GLN A 425 31.13 19.75 5.38
C GLN A 425 30.85 21.00 6.22
N ASN A 426 31.35 20.99 7.45
CA ASN A 426 31.33 22.18 8.30
C ASN A 426 32.09 23.33 7.59
N ASP A 427 31.58 24.55 7.73
CA ASP A 427 32.20 25.78 7.23
C ASP A 427 32.54 25.77 5.72
N ALA A 428 31.75 25.05 4.91
CA ALA A 428 31.90 25.00 3.45
C ALA A 428 30.85 25.86 2.73
N LYS A 429 31.27 26.58 1.68
CA LYS A 429 30.34 27.32 0.81
C LYS A 429 29.55 26.39 -0.12
N TYR A 430 30.22 25.37 -0.65
CA TYR A 430 29.63 24.34 -1.49
C TYR A 430 29.72 23.02 -0.74
N VAL A 431 28.59 22.34 -0.60
CA VAL A 431 28.42 21.20 0.32
C VAL A 431 27.98 19.93 -0.42
N LEU A 432 28.05 18.75 0.21
CA LEU A 432 27.62 17.48 -0.40
C LEU A 432 26.11 17.41 -0.66
N ASN A 433 25.26 17.80 0.29
CA ASN A 433 23.78 17.67 0.26
C ASN A 433 23.30 16.22 0.05
N GLY A 434 23.94 15.22 0.67
CA GLY A 434 23.52 13.83 0.55
C GLY A 434 23.89 13.14 -0.77
N TYR A 435 24.78 13.74 -1.58
CA TYR A 435 25.34 13.08 -2.78
C TYR A 435 26.64 12.34 -2.42
N ALA A 436 27.25 11.67 -3.40
CA ALA A 436 28.54 11.01 -3.27
C ALA A 436 29.60 11.89 -2.57
N PRO A 437 30.30 11.38 -1.53
CA PRO A 437 31.41 12.08 -0.88
C PRO A 437 32.62 12.15 -1.82
N LEU A 438 32.85 13.33 -2.40
CA LEU A 438 33.89 13.59 -3.41
C LEU A 438 34.79 14.80 -3.06
N ASP A 439 34.80 15.26 -1.80
CA ASP A 439 35.60 16.41 -1.35
C ASP A 439 36.95 15.99 -0.75
N GLY A 440 37.97 15.91 -1.61
CA GLY A 440 39.34 15.59 -1.21
C GLY A 440 40.19 16.79 -0.80
N THR A 441 39.60 17.95 -0.46
CA THR A 441 40.39 19.12 -0.04
C THR A 441 41.11 18.87 1.30
N GLU A 442 42.20 19.60 1.55
CA GLU A 442 43.03 19.39 2.74
C GLU A 442 42.21 19.52 4.04
N GLY A 443 42.35 18.54 4.94
CA GLY A 443 41.56 18.45 6.17
C GLY A 443 40.15 17.87 6.01
N ARG A 444 39.76 17.44 4.80
CA ARG A 444 38.41 16.94 4.50
C ARG A 444 38.32 15.47 4.10
N LYS A 445 39.32 14.66 4.47
CA LYS A 445 39.39 13.22 4.12
C LYS A 445 38.08 12.44 4.34
N GLN A 446 37.32 12.73 5.40
CA GLN A 446 36.07 12.03 5.73
C GLN A 446 34.92 12.27 4.74
N TRP A 447 35.02 13.26 3.86
CA TRP A 447 34.05 13.55 2.79
C TRP A 447 34.54 13.09 1.40
N ASP A 448 35.52 12.19 1.35
CA ASP A 448 36.10 11.65 0.11
C ASP A 448 36.10 10.11 0.10
N ALA A 449 35.01 9.49 -0.34
CA ALA A 449 34.88 8.02 -0.39
C ALA A 449 35.80 7.37 -1.44
N ARG A 450 36.40 8.16 -2.34
CA ARG A 450 37.41 7.68 -3.29
C ARG A 450 38.69 7.21 -2.60
N ARG A 451 38.96 7.67 -1.37
CA ARG A 451 40.15 7.25 -0.59
C ARG A 451 40.04 5.83 -0.04
N SER A 452 38.81 5.31 0.07
CA SER A 452 38.46 4.01 0.63
C SER A 452 37.80 3.15 -0.43
N SER A 453 36.49 3.29 -0.70
CA SER A 453 35.73 2.47 -1.66
C SER A 453 36.39 2.42 -3.03
N GLY A 454 36.82 3.58 -3.54
CA GLY A 454 37.52 3.70 -4.83
C GLY A 454 39.01 3.36 -4.79
N ASN A 455 39.61 3.13 -3.62
CA ASN A 455 41.04 2.83 -3.48
C ASN A 455 41.26 1.32 -3.43
N ALA A 456 41.93 0.78 -4.44
CA ALA A 456 42.24 -0.65 -4.54
C ALA A 456 43.26 -1.12 -3.49
N ASN A 457 43.98 -0.19 -2.83
CA ASN A 457 44.96 -0.48 -1.79
C ASN A 457 44.42 -0.28 -0.37
N ASP A 458 43.11 -0.08 -0.22
CA ASP A 458 42.40 0.08 1.07
C ASP A 458 41.29 -0.97 1.18
N LEU A 459 41.12 -1.56 2.37
CA LEU A 459 40.13 -2.62 2.61
C LEU A 459 38.73 -2.06 2.91
N ARG A 460 38.59 -0.78 3.20
CA ARG A 460 37.28 -0.15 3.46
C ARG A 460 36.47 0.04 2.18
N GLY A 461 35.15 -0.05 2.31
CA GLY A 461 34.21 0.01 1.19
C GLY A 461 34.35 -1.18 0.25
N LYS A 462 34.52 -2.38 0.82
CA LYS A 462 34.79 -3.66 0.14
C LYS A 462 33.99 -4.80 0.79
N ILE A 463 33.91 -5.92 0.08
CA ILE A 463 33.68 -7.24 0.70
C ILE A 463 34.90 -8.10 0.43
N LEU A 464 35.53 -8.59 1.50
CA LEU A 464 36.72 -9.42 1.42
C LEU A 464 36.33 -10.89 1.25
N ARG A 465 37.23 -11.69 0.66
CA ARG A 465 37.12 -13.15 0.63
C ARG A 465 38.48 -13.77 0.95
N ILE A 466 38.56 -14.49 2.07
CA ILE A 466 39.80 -15.11 2.57
C ILE A 466 39.53 -16.54 3.06
N LYS A 467 40.56 -17.38 3.10
CA LYS A 467 40.48 -18.72 3.71
C LYS A 467 41.31 -18.74 4.99
N VAL A 468 40.65 -18.65 6.14
CA VAL A 468 41.30 -18.63 7.46
C VAL A 468 41.74 -20.04 7.85
N GLN A 469 42.93 -20.15 8.41
CA GLN A 469 43.55 -21.38 8.91
C GLN A 469 43.37 -21.51 10.44
N ASP A 470 43.60 -22.71 10.97
CA ASP A 470 43.45 -22.99 12.40
C ASP A 470 44.36 -22.13 13.31
N ASP A 471 45.49 -21.65 12.81
CA ASP A 471 46.42 -20.79 13.55
C ASP A 471 46.10 -19.29 13.43
N GLY A 472 45.04 -18.92 12.70
CA GLY A 472 44.63 -17.54 12.45
C GLY A 472 45.28 -16.88 11.24
N SER A 473 46.28 -17.53 10.61
CA SER A 473 46.74 -17.10 9.29
C SER A 473 45.65 -17.30 8.25
N TYR A 474 45.76 -16.65 7.09
CA TYR A 474 44.82 -16.85 5.99
C TYR A 474 45.53 -16.93 4.65
N THR A 475 44.87 -17.58 3.69
CA THR A 475 45.29 -17.62 2.28
C THR A 475 44.28 -16.87 1.42
N ILE A 476 44.72 -16.43 0.23
CA ILE A 476 43.86 -15.77 -0.76
C ILE A 476 43.23 -16.82 -1.68
N PRO A 477 41.90 -16.97 -1.70
CA PRO A 477 41.22 -17.83 -2.66
C PRO A 477 41.42 -17.34 -4.09
N GLU A 478 41.44 -18.27 -5.05
CA GLU A 478 41.46 -17.91 -6.47
C GLU A 478 40.17 -17.18 -6.86
N GLY A 479 40.28 -16.22 -7.78
CA GLY A 479 39.13 -15.50 -8.33
C GLY A 479 38.75 -14.22 -7.59
N ASN A 480 39.53 -13.78 -6.61
CA ASN A 480 39.42 -12.42 -6.06
C ASN A 480 39.74 -11.34 -7.12
N LEU A 481 39.27 -10.12 -6.90
CA LEU A 481 39.29 -9.04 -7.90
C LEU A 481 40.71 -8.69 -8.35
N TYR A 482 41.65 -8.71 -7.40
CA TYR A 482 43.06 -8.42 -7.64
C TYR A 482 43.93 -9.64 -7.36
N PRO A 483 44.73 -10.11 -8.34
CA PRO A 483 45.68 -11.19 -8.11
C PRO A 483 46.75 -10.84 -7.07
N GLU A 484 47.20 -11.84 -6.33
CA GLU A 484 48.29 -11.69 -5.35
C GLU A 484 49.56 -11.14 -6.00
N GLY A 485 50.20 -10.16 -5.34
CA GLY A 485 51.40 -9.48 -5.84
C GLY A 485 51.14 -8.33 -6.83
N THR A 486 49.89 -8.01 -7.15
CA THR A 486 49.56 -6.86 -8.00
C THR A 486 49.85 -5.54 -7.26
N GLU A 487 50.79 -4.74 -7.77
CA GLU A 487 51.22 -3.49 -7.15
C GLU A 487 50.06 -2.49 -6.96
N GLY A 488 49.96 -1.88 -5.78
CA GLY A 488 48.93 -0.89 -5.47
C GLY A 488 47.52 -1.47 -5.31
N THR A 489 47.41 -2.77 -5.00
CA THR A 489 46.12 -3.44 -4.76
C THR A 489 46.19 -4.39 -3.57
N ARG A 490 45.02 -4.74 -3.01
CA ARG A 490 44.87 -5.73 -1.94
C ARG A 490 44.20 -7.01 -2.46
N PRO A 491 44.88 -8.17 -2.41
CA PRO A 491 44.34 -9.41 -2.95
C PRO A 491 43.18 -10.01 -2.14
N GLU A 492 42.92 -9.52 -0.93
CA GLU A 492 41.77 -9.90 -0.11
C GLU A 492 40.43 -9.43 -0.70
N ILE A 493 40.45 -8.44 -1.60
CA ILE A 493 39.26 -7.80 -2.16
C ILE A 493 38.56 -8.73 -3.16
N TYR A 494 37.32 -9.12 -2.86
CA TYR A 494 36.42 -9.82 -3.79
C TYR A 494 35.45 -8.84 -4.44
N VAL A 495 34.83 -7.96 -3.65
CA VAL A 495 33.97 -6.87 -4.11
C VAL A 495 34.63 -5.55 -3.76
N GLN A 496 34.68 -4.64 -4.74
CA GLN A 496 35.06 -3.25 -4.55
C GLN A 496 33.89 -2.31 -4.81
N GLY A 497 33.91 -1.12 -4.20
CA GLY A 497 32.99 -0.05 -4.55
C GLY A 497 31.70 -0.14 -3.77
N ASN A 498 31.81 -0.39 -2.45
CA ASN A 498 30.69 -0.36 -1.51
C ASN A 498 30.74 0.91 -0.65
N ARG A 499 29.58 1.40 -0.22
CA ARG A 499 29.37 2.44 0.79
C ARG A 499 29.18 1.83 2.18
N ASN A 500 28.12 1.06 2.38
CA ASN A 500 27.76 0.36 3.61
C ASN A 500 27.09 -0.99 3.29
N PRO A 501 27.88 -2.03 2.93
CA PRO A 501 27.36 -3.37 2.66
C PRO A 501 27.00 -4.05 3.99
N TYR A 502 25.80 -3.81 4.51
CA TYR A 502 25.50 -4.03 5.92
C TYR A 502 25.23 -5.50 6.27
N ARG A 503 24.40 -6.19 5.50
CA ARG A 503 24.14 -7.64 5.66
C ARG A 503 24.44 -8.39 4.38
N ILE A 504 25.23 -9.45 4.51
CA ILE A 504 25.67 -10.28 3.38
C ILE A 504 25.16 -11.71 3.53
N SER A 505 24.95 -12.38 2.40
CA SER A 505 24.65 -13.80 2.35
C SER A 505 25.32 -14.45 1.15
N VAL A 506 25.76 -15.71 1.32
CA VAL A 506 26.34 -16.48 0.23
C VAL A 506 25.44 -17.66 -0.07
N ASP A 507 25.01 -17.77 -1.33
CA ASP A 507 24.29 -18.94 -1.81
C ASP A 507 25.19 -20.17 -1.76
N GLN A 508 24.78 -21.16 -0.96
CA GLN A 508 25.56 -22.36 -0.69
C GLN A 508 25.65 -23.32 -1.88
N LYS A 509 24.81 -23.18 -2.91
CA LYS A 509 24.87 -23.99 -4.14
C LYS A 509 25.61 -23.30 -5.26
N THR A 510 25.38 -22.00 -5.47
CA THR A 510 25.96 -21.27 -6.60
C THR A 510 27.26 -20.53 -6.25
N GLY A 511 27.49 -20.25 -4.97
CA GLY A 511 28.59 -19.40 -4.50
C GLY A 511 28.37 -17.91 -4.77
N PHE A 512 27.19 -17.51 -5.24
CA PHE A 512 26.88 -16.10 -5.46
C PHE A 512 26.77 -15.37 -4.13
N LEU A 513 27.38 -14.20 -4.05
CA LEU A 513 27.34 -13.33 -2.89
C LEU A 513 26.24 -12.27 -3.09
N TYR A 514 25.40 -12.10 -2.10
CA TYR A 514 24.35 -11.08 -2.03
C TYR A 514 24.59 -10.15 -0.86
N TRP A 515 24.23 -8.88 -1.01
CA TRP A 515 24.24 -7.94 0.11
C TRP A 515 23.25 -6.81 -0.06
N GLY A 516 22.81 -6.27 1.08
CA GLY A 516 22.13 -4.99 1.13
C GLY A 516 23.12 -3.84 1.29
N GLU A 517 22.93 -2.80 0.50
CA GLU A 517 23.80 -1.63 0.42
C GLU A 517 22.98 -0.37 0.74
N VAL A 518 23.34 0.31 1.84
CA VAL A 518 22.69 1.56 2.21
C VAL A 518 23.31 2.72 1.43
N GLY A 519 22.51 3.46 0.67
CA GLY A 519 22.95 4.55 -0.18
C GLY A 519 23.03 5.93 0.48
N PRO A 520 23.35 6.98 -0.29
CA PRO A 520 23.41 8.36 0.21
C PRO A 520 22.02 9.04 0.23
N ASP A 521 21.87 10.20 0.86
CA ASP A 521 20.55 10.76 1.20
C ASP A 521 19.94 11.80 0.23
N ALA A 522 20.53 11.98 -0.96
CA ALA A 522 20.01 12.91 -1.95
C ALA A 522 18.59 12.49 -2.41
N ASN A 523 17.60 13.36 -2.20
CA ASN A 523 16.20 13.09 -2.55
C ASN A 523 15.89 13.25 -4.05
N ASN A 524 16.59 14.16 -4.73
CA ASN A 524 16.34 14.50 -6.13
C ASN A 524 17.62 14.35 -6.95
N ASP A 525 17.46 14.13 -8.25
CA ASP A 525 18.59 14.11 -9.16
C ASP A 525 19.18 15.52 -9.35
N SER A 526 20.49 15.58 -9.56
CA SER A 526 21.22 16.76 -9.99
C SER A 526 22.20 16.38 -11.09
N LEU A 527 21.65 15.80 -12.15
CA LEU A 527 22.41 15.11 -13.21
C LEU A 527 23.50 15.97 -13.85
N ASP A 528 23.29 17.28 -13.97
CA ASP A 528 24.24 18.19 -14.60
C ASP A 528 25.28 18.80 -13.65
N ILE A 529 25.09 18.68 -12.33
CA ILE A 529 25.96 19.30 -11.34
C ILE A 529 26.66 18.25 -10.48
N LYS A 530 25.91 17.35 -9.85
CA LYS A 530 26.45 16.38 -8.87
C LYS A 530 26.27 14.93 -9.29
N GLY A 531 25.16 14.58 -9.92
CA GLY A 531 24.84 13.20 -10.28
C GLY A 531 23.43 12.78 -9.87
N PRO A 532 23.17 11.46 -9.83
CA PRO A 532 21.86 10.92 -9.47
C PRO A 532 21.52 11.18 -7.99
N ARG A 533 20.22 11.05 -7.68
CA ARG A 533 19.68 10.89 -6.32
C ARG A 533 20.26 9.63 -5.67
N GLY A 534 20.06 9.48 -4.37
CA GLY A 534 20.51 8.27 -3.69
C GLY A 534 19.60 7.08 -3.97
N TYR A 535 20.17 5.87 -3.88
CA TYR A 535 19.49 4.58 -4.00
C TYR A 535 20.00 3.64 -2.92
N ASP A 536 19.13 2.87 -2.28
CA ASP A 536 19.58 1.65 -1.62
C ASP A 536 19.55 0.52 -2.65
N GLU A 537 20.41 -0.48 -2.46
CA GLU A 537 20.57 -1.57 -3.41
C GLU A 537 20.56 -2.92 -2.70
N VAL A 538 19.95 -3.91 -3.34
CA VAL A 538 20.35 -5.31 -3.16
C VAL A 538 21.29 -5.63 -4.31
N ASN A 539 22.48 -6.12 -3.98
CA ASN A 539 23.51 -6.42 -4.94
C ASN A 539 23.77 -7.93 -5.04
N GLN A 540 24.31 -8.35 -6.19
CA GLN A 540 24.67 -9.74 -6.48
C GLN A 540 26.04 -9.78 -7.16
N ALA A 541 27.00 -10.49 -6.55
CA ALA A 541 28.28 -10.80 -7.14
C ALA A 541 28.35 -12.28 -7.53
N ARG A 542 28.12 -12.57 -8.82
CA ARG A 542 28.35 -13.90 -9.41
C ARG A 542 29.84 -14.25 -9.53
N LYS A 543 30.67 -13.22 -9.52
CA LYS A 543 32.13 -13.24 -9.51
C LYS A 543 32.65 -11.94 -8.90
N ALA A 544 33.94 -11.88 -8.59
CA ALA A 544 34.58 -10.66 -8.11
C ALA A 544 34.37 -9.46 -9.06
N GLY A 545 34.24 -8.25 -8.51
CA GLY A 545 33.87 -7.07 -9.29
C GLY A 545 33.95 -5.74 -8.56
N ASN A 546 33.87 -4.65 -9.33
CA ASN A 546 33.70 -3.29 -8.84
C ASN A 546 32.21 -2.89 -9.00
N PHE A 547 31.54 -2.47 -7.93
CA PHE A 547 30.10 -2.17 -7.87
C PHE A 547 29.83 -0.67 -7.79
N GLY A 548 30.83 0.15 -8.12
CA GLY A 548 30.60 1.50 -8.58
C GLY A 548 30.80 2.61 -7.55
N TRP A 549 30.49 2.42 -6.28
CA TRP A 549 30.58 3.51 -5.29
C TRP A 549 32.03 4.03 -5.12
N PRO A 550 32.28 5.35 -5.08
CA PRO A 550 31.33 6.48 -5.13
C PRO A 550 31.14 7.10 -6.53
N TYR A 551 31.52 6.39 -7.58
CA TYR A 551 31.49 6.87 -8.97
C TYR A 551 30.13 6.64 -9.65
N ALA A 552 29.45 5.55 -9.31
CA ALA A 552 28.15 5.16 -9.83
C ALA A 552 27.27 4.53 -8.73
N ILE A 553 25.98 4.42 -9.00
CA ILE A 553 24.95 3.83 -8.13
C ILE A 553 23.79 3.29 -8.98
N GLY A 554 23.01 2.35 -8.46
CA GLY A 554 21.87 1.73 -9.13
C GLY A 554 22.30 1.01 -10.41
N ASP A 555 21.60 1.27 -11.52
CA ASP A 555 21.97 0.77 -12.84
C ASP A 555 23.13 1.58 -13.47
N ASN A 556 24.27 1.64 -12.77
CA ASN A 556 25.46 2.39 -13.19
C ASN A 556 25.20 3.89 -13.45
N TYR A 557 24.26 4.51 -12.73
CA TYR A 557 24.04 5.96 -12.81
C TYR A 557 25.26 6.71 -12.26
N THR A 558 26.04 7.31 -13.18
CA THR A 558 27.32 7.93 -12.82
C THR A 558 27.16 9.31 -12.16
N TYR A 559 27.90 9.54 -11.08
CA TYR A 559 28.12 10.86 -10.48
C TYR A 559 29.05 11.72 -11.35
N ARG A 560 29.13 13.00 -10.99
CA ARG A 560 30.07 13.96 -11.60
C ARG A 560 31.15 14.36 -10.62
N GLU A 561 32.33 14.63 -11.15
CA GLU A 561 33.32 15.41 -10.41
C GLU A 561 32.72 16.77 -10.02
N PHE A 562 33.08 17.27 -8.84
CA PHE A 562 32.64 18.56 -8.37
C PHE A 562 33.76 19.25 -7.60
N ASN A 563 34.04 20.51 -7.94
CA ASN A 563 35.04 21.30 -7.24
C ASN A 563 34.40 22.01 -6.04
N TYR A 564 34.62 21.47 -4.83
CA TYR A 564 34.04 22.04 -3.60
C TYR A 564 34.66 23.38 -3.17
N ALA A 565 35.78 23.80 -3.75
CA ALA A 565 36.36 25.12 -3.51
C ALA A 565 35.71 26.22 -4.37
N THR A 566 35.37 25.92 -5.63
CA THR A 566 34.85 26.90 -6.60
C THR A 566 33.36 26.76 -6.89
N GLY A 567 32.78 25.58 -6.68
CA GLY A 567 31.40 25.22 -7.01
C GLY A 567 31.20 24.76 -8.44
N ASP A 568 32.28 24.56 -9.20
CA ASP A 568 32.21 24.20 -10.62
C ASP A 568 31.95 22.68 -10.79
N PRO A 569 30.96 22.29 -11.61
CA PRO A 569 30.76 20.89 -11.98
C PRO A 569 31.84 20.45 -12.97
N GLY A 570 32.34 19.24 -12.78
CA GLY A 570 33.32 18.58 -13.64
C GLY A 570 32.69 17.53 -14.57
N SER A 571 33.56 16.68 -15.11
CA SER A 571 33.16 15.58 -15.99
C SER A 571 32.38 14.50 -15.24
N ARG A 572 31.50 13.80 -15.95
CA ARG A 572 30.91 12.55 -15.45
C ARG A 572 32.01 11.49 -15.33
N PHE A 573 31.90 10.66 -14.30
CA PHE A 573 32.74 9.46 -14.22
C PHE A 573 32.36 8.46 -15.32
N ASP A 574 33.32 7.63 -15.71
CA ASP A 574 33.14 6.59 -16.73
C ASP A 574 32.93 5.23 -16.05
N ALA A 575 31.74 4.65 -16.18
CA ALA A 575 31.41 3.33 -15.65
C ALA A 575 32.26 2.20 -16.27
N ALA A 576 32.78 2.37 -17.50
CA ALA A 576 33.65 1.37 -18.13
C ALA A 576 35.04 1.28 -17.49
N GLY A 577 35.38 2.23 -16.62
CA GLY A 577 36.63 2.24 -15.87
C GLY A 577 36.80 3.58 -15.17
N PRO A 578 36.27 3.76 -13.96
CA PRO A 578 36.38 5.02 -13.26
C PRO A 578 37.83 5.35 -12.93
N MET A 579 38.18 6.63 -13.04
CA MET A 579 39.49 7.14 -12.64
C MET A 579 39.44 7.59 -11.19
N ASN A 580 40.22 6.95 -10.31
CA ASN A 580 40.41 7.44 -8.96
C ASN A 580 41.38 8.63 -8.93
N ASN A 581 40.77 9.82 -8.95
CA ASN A 581 41.43 11.12 -8.91
C ASN A 581 41.53 11.71 -7.49
N SER A 582 41.27 10.93 -6.43
CA SER A 582 41.46 11.42 -5.06
C SER A 582 42.92 11.76 -4.79
N PRO A 583 43.22 12.87 -4.09
CA PRO A 583 44.57 13.16 -3.61
C PRO A 583 45.03 12.18 -2.52
N HIS A 584 44.12 11.37 -1.98
CA HIS A 584 44.39 10.36 -0.95
C HIS A 584 44.43 8.93 -1.50
N ASN A 585 44.36 8.74 -2.83
CA ASN A 585 44.49 7.41 -3.43
C ASN A 585 45.93 6.89 -3.32
N THR A 586 46.09 5.70 -2.75
CA THR A 586 47.37 4.99 -2.63
C THR A 586 47.44 3.73 -3.50
N GLY A 587 46.38 3.42 -4.23
CA GLY A 587 46.31 2.29 -5.14
C GLY A 587 46.39 2.66 -6.61
N ILE A 588 45.99 1.73 -7.46
CA ILE A 588 45.87 1.98 -8.90
C ILE A 588 44.87 3.11 -9.18
N LYS A 589 45.11 3.88 -10.24
CA LYS A 589 44.23 5.00 -10.61
C LYS A 589 43.08 4.57 -11.52
N GLN A 590 43.36 3.69 -12.47
CA GLN A 590 42.36 3.16 -13.39
C GLN A 590 41.69 1.95 -12.75
N LEU A 591 40.41 2.07 -12.39
CA LEU A 591 39.68 0.98 -11.76
C LEU A 591 39.04 0.04 -12.80
N PRO A 592 38.70 -1.20 -12.42
CA PRO A 592 37.87 -2.08 -13.23
C PRO A 592 36.50 -1.45 -13.55
N PRO A 593 35.83 -1.87 -14.66
CA PRO A 593 34.47 -1.46 -14.97
C PRO A 593 33.51 -1.71 -13.81
N THR A 594 32.54 -0.83 -13.64
CA THR A 594 31.50 -0.96 -12.63
C THR A 594 30.41 -1.95 -13.07
N GLN A 595 29.81 -2.65 -12.12
CA GLN A 595 28.67 -3.53 -12.31
C GLN A 595 27.41 -2.84 -11.80
N SER A 596 26.29 -3.02 -12.51
CA SER A 596 24.99 -2.52 -12.08
C SER A 596 24.51 -3.27 -10.83
N ALA A 597 23.75 -2.59 -9.99
CA ALA A 597 23.05 -3.23 -8.88
C ALA A 597 22.03 -4.25 -9.37
N PHE A 598 21.77 -5.27 -8.55
CA PHE A 598 20.79 -6.31 -8.88
C PHE A 598 19.35 -5.79 -8.74
N ILE A 599 19.06 -5.07 -7.66
CA ILE A 599 17.82 -4.35 -7.40
C ILE A 599 18.19 -2.99 -6.78
N TRP A 600 17.58 -1.88 -7.20
CA TRP A 600 17.84 -0.55 -6.64
C TRP A 600 16.55 0.25 -6.43
N TYR A 601 16.49 1.06 -5.37
CA TYR A 601 15.31 1.89 -5.13
C TYR A 601 15.56 3.21 -4.38
N PRO A 602 14.87 4.30 -4.79
CA PRO A 602 14.94 5.58 -4.12
C PRO A 602 14.02 5.63 -2.88
N TYR A 603 14.02 6.77 -2.17
CA TYR A 603 12.98 7.09 -1.17
C TYR A 603 11.57 7.15 -1.79
N ALA A 604 11.49 7.64 -3.03
CA ALA A 604 10.25 7.67 -3.82
C ALA A 604 9.92 6.29 -4.42
N ALA A 605 8.79 6.18 -5.10
CA ALA A 605 8.46 4.98 -5.86
C ALA A 605 9.56 4.69 -6.89
N SER A 606 10.02 3.44 -6.92
CA SER A 606 10.96 2.98 -7.93
C SER A 606 10.21 2.72 -9.23
N PRO A 607 10.62 3.30 -10.37
CA PRO A 607 10.04 2.97 -11.66
C PRO A 607 10.46 1.57 -12.13
N ASP A 608 11.61 1.08 -11.67
CA ASP A 608 12.18 -0.20 -12.10
C ASP A 608 11.76 -1.36 -11.18
N PHE A 609 11.42 -1.06 -9.92
CA PHE A 609 11.04 -2.04 -8.89
C PHE A 609 9.91 -1.50 -8.01
N PRO A 610 8.71 -1.22 -8.56
CA PRO A 610 7.62 -0.60 -7.81
C PRO A 610 7.20 -1.40 -6.57
N GLN A 611 7.41 -2.71 -6.55
CA GLN A 611 7.07 -3.63 -5.47
C GLN A 611 7.75 -3.26 -4.14
N VAL A 612 8.89 -2.56 -4.17
CA VAL A 612 9.63 -2.15 -2.96
C VAL A 612 8.94 -1.02 -2.18
N GLY A 613 7.95 -0.35 -2.78
CA GLY A 613 7.18 0.73 -2.17
C GLY A 613 7.94 2.05 -2.02
N THR A 614 7.47 2.91 -1.12
CA THR A 614 8.04 4.23 -0.83
C THR A 614 8.41 4.38 0.65
N GLY A 615 9.07 5.48 1.02
CA GLY A 615 9.44 5.80 2.41
C GLY A 615 10.93 5.64 2.67
N GLY A 616 11.33 5.73 3.95
CA GLY A 616 12.72 5.48 4.35
C GLY A 616 13.20 4.10 3.89
N ARG A 617 14.51 3.90 3.78
CA ARG A 617 15.09 2.69 3.14
C ARG A 617 16.29 2.20 3.91
N ASN A 618 16.44 0.89 3.96
CA ASN A 618 17.65 0.21 4.42
C ASN A 618 17.61 -1.22 3.88
N ALA A 619 18.14 -1.42 2.68
CA ALA A 619 18.18 -2.71 2.01
C ALA A 619 19.07 -3.71 2.76
N MET A 620 18.58 -4.96 2.90
CA MET A 620 19.33 -6.08 3.44
C MET A 620 19.10 -7.34 2.58
N ALA A 621 20.12 -8.19 2.48
CA ALA A 621 20.04 -9.46 1.79
C ALA A 621 20.09 -10.61 2.80
N GLY A 622 19.11 -11.49 2.71
CA GLY A 622 19.05 -12.74 3.45
C GLY A 622 19.50 -13.93 2.59
N PRO A 623 19.24 -15.16 3.06
CA PRO A 623 19.69 -16.38 2.41
C PRO A 623 18.89 -16.73 1.14
N VAL A 624 19.53 -17.50 0.25
CA VAL A 624 18.85 -18.24 -0.82
C VAL A 624 18.40 -19.59 -0.27
N TYR A 625 17.13 -19.96 -0.48
CA TYR A 625 16.56 -21.17 0.09
C TYR A 625 16.68 -22.38 -0.84
N TYR A 626 16.94 -23.57 -0.28
CA TYR A 626 16.87 -24.84 -0.99
C TYR A 626 16.36 -25.96 -0.08
N SER A 627 15.16 -26.46 -0.34
CA SER A 627 14.46 -27.47 0.46
C SER A 627 15.16 -28.83 0.50
N ASP A 628 16.02 -29.14 -0.47
CA ASP A 628 16.81 -30.38 -0.53
C ASP A 628 18.07 -30.35 0.35
N MET A 629 18.45 -29.18 0.88
CA MET A 629 19.49 -29.05 1.90
C MET A 629 19.01 -29.50 3.29
N PHE A 630 17.69 -29.69 3.46
CA PHE A 630 17.07 -30.00 4.75
C PHE A 630 16.30 -31.32 4.72
N THR A 631 16.50 -32.11 5.77
CA THR A 631 15.79 -33.39 5.98
C THR A 631 14.64 -33.28 6.98
N ALA A 632 14.59 -32.19 7.76
CA ALA A 632 13.55 -31.96 8.73
C ALA A 632 12.21 -31.64 8.05
N ASP A 633 11.10 -32.10 8.65
CA ASP A 633 9.74 -31.84 8.17
C ASP A 633 9.32 -30.37 8.35
N THR A 634 10.12 -29.60 9.11
CA THR A 634 9.94 -28.18 9.39
C THR A 634 10.43 -27.27 8.26
N LYS A 635 11.03 -27.85 7.21
CA LYS A 635 11.48 -27.12 6.04
C LYS A 635 10.32 -26.46 5.29
N PHE A 636 10.63 -25.37 4.62
CA PHE A 636 9.71 -24.67 3.74
C PHE A 636 9.50 -25.49 2.45
N PRO A 637 8.36 -25.30 1.77
CA PRO A 637 8.06 -26.02 0.54
C PRO A 637 9.03 -25.67 -0.60
N ASP A 638 9.11 -26.55 -1.58
CA ASP A 638 10.00 -26.42 -2.77
C ASP A 638 9.71 -25.19 -3.65
N TYR A 639 8.62 -24.46 -3.38
CA TYR A 639 8.36 -23.14 -3.96
C TYR A 639 9.51 -22.14 -3.72
N PHE A 640 10.21 -22.22 -2.59
CA PHE A 640 11.30 -21.29 -2.26
C PHE A 640 12.65 -21.68 -2.87
N ASP A 641 12.74 -22.84 -3.53
CA ASP A 641 14.01 -23.36 -4.04
C ASP A 641 14.65 -22.41 -5.06
N GLY A 642 15.88 -21.99 -4.80
CA GLY A 642 16.63 -21.05 -5.65
C GLY A 642 16.18 -19.59 -5.53
N LYS A 643 15.25 -19.26 -4.63
CA LYS A 643 14.78 -17.87 -4.44
C LYS A 643 15.60 -17.16 -3.36
N LEU A 644 15.98 -15.91 -3.65
CA LEU A 644 16.66 -15.03 -2.70
C LEU A 644 15.63 -14.37 -1.78
N ILE A 645 15.88 -14.39 -0.47
CA ILE A 645 15.04 -13.68 0.50
C ILE A 645 15.70 -12.34 0.81
N ILE A 646 15.00 -11.25 0.59
CA ILE A 646 15.45 -9.88 0.86
C ILE A 646 14.53 -9.22 1.88
N TYR A 647 15.03 -8.25 2.62
CA TYR A 647 14.25 -7.55 3.63
C TYR A 647 14.72 -6.09 3.76
N ASP A 648 13.83 -5.22 4.23
CA ASP A 648 14.16 -3.82 4.48
C ASP A 648 13.93 -3.46 5.94
N TRP A 649 14.97 -2.91 6.56
CA TRP A 649 14.98 -2.60 7.98
C TRP A 649 14.10 -1.40 8.34
N ILE A 650 13.94 -0.40 7.46
CA ILE A 650 13.04 0.74 7.72
C ILE A 650 11.60 0.39 7.38
N ARG A 651 11.37 -0.19 6.19
CA ARG A 651 10.02 -0.45 5.64
C ARG A 651 9.38 -1.70 6.25
N GLY A 652 10.17 -2.57 6.87
CA GLY A 652 9.67 -3.69 7.67
C GLY A 652 9.02 -4.80 6.86
N TRP A 653 9.36 -4.93 5.57
CA TRP A 653 8.89 -6.02 4.71
C TRP A 653 9.96 -7.09 4.51
N ILE A 654 9.50 -8.30 4.18
CA ILE A 654 10.31 -9.37 3.59
C ILE A 654 9.76 -9.63 2.19
N LYS A 655 10.64 -9.86 1.22
CA LYS A 655 10.29 -10.23 -0.15
C LYS A 655 11.14 -11.40 -0.62
N VAL A 656 10.57 -12.16 -1.55
CA VAL A 656 11.18 -13.33 -2.15
C VAL A 656 11.40 -13.02 -3.62
N VAL A 657 12.65 -13.15 -4.07
CA VAL A 657 13.07 -12.86 -5.43
C VAL A 657 13.29 -14.17 -6.16
N THR A 658 12.49 -14.37 -7.21
CA THR A 658 12.67 -15.45 -8.18
C THR A 658 13.73 -15.02 -9.18
N MET A 659 14.69 -15.90 -9.42
CA MET A 659 15.77 -15.70 -10.38
C MET A 659 15.65 -16.71 -11.52
N GLU A 660 16.09 -16.30 -12.71
CA GLU A 660 16.31 -17.20 -13.83
C GLU A 660 17.50 -18.14 -13.53
N GLU A 661 17.66 -19.22 -14.29
CA GLU A 661 18.74 -20.23 -14.07
C GLU A 661 20.15 -19.61 -14.10
N ASN A 662 20.34 -18.52 -14.83
CA ASN A 662 21.61 -17.79 -14.91
C ASN A 662 21.83 -16.78 -13.76
N GLY A 663 20.87 -16.65 -12.85
CA GLY A 663 20.88 -15.73 -11.71
C GLY A 663 20.29 -14.34 -11.99
N ASP A 664 19.74 -14.09 -13.17
CA ASP A 664 19.08 -12.81 -13.51
C ASP A 664 17.76 -12.65 -12.74
N PHE A 665 17.38 -11.41 -12.45
CA PHE A 665 16.10 -11.10 -11.82
C PHE A 665 14.94 -11.53 -12.72
N SER A 666 13.95 -12.22 -12.16
CA SER A 666 12.73 -12.62 -12.87
C SER A 666 11.49 -11.98 -12.26
N LYS A 667 11.28 -12.18 -10.95
CA LYS A 667 10.08 -11.71 -10.23
C LYS A 667 10.40 -11.42 -8.77
N MET A 668 9.65 -10.51 -8.15
CA MET A 668 9.71 -10.23 -6.71
C MET A 668 8.32 -10.29 -6.07
N GLU A 669 8.19 -11.03 -4.97
CA GLU A 669 6.92 -11.32 -4.30
C GLU A 669 6.99 -10.94 -2.83
N PRO A 670 5.92 -10.38 -2.22
CA PRO A 670 5.87 -10.17 -0.78
C PRO A 670 5.84 -11.50 -0.02
N PHE A 671 6.55 -11.56 1.11
CA PHE A 671 6.52 -12.70 2.04
C PHE A 671 6.06 -12.25 3.41
N MET A 672 4.98 -12.86 3.89
CA MET A 672 4.28 -12.46 5.12
C MET A 672 3.93 -10.96 5.21
N PRO A 673 3.29 -10.35 4.19
CA PRO A 673 3.04 -8.91 4.14
C PRO A 673 2.14 -8.36 5.27
N ASN A 674 1.32 -9.21 5.90
CA ASN A 674 0.46 -8.80 7.02
C ASN A 674 1.14 -9.03 8.39
N THR A 675 2.35 -9.59 8.40
CA THR A 675 3.13 -9.81 9.63
C THR A 675 4.01 -8.61 9.92
N LYS A 676 3.92 -8.10 11.16
CA LYS A 676 4.74 -6.96 11.59
C LYS A 676 6.15 -7.40 11.99
N PHE A 677 7.14 -6.74 11.40
CA PHE A 677 8.55 -6.86 11.77
C PHE A 677 9.09 -5.50 12.25
N ASN A 678 9.79 -5.49 13.39
CA ASN A 678 10.31 -4.29 14.05
C ASN A 678 11.78 -4.10 13.72
N SER A 679 12.03 -3.65 12.48
CA SER A 679 13.38 -3.31 12.00
C SER A 679 14.30 -4.53 12.00
N LEU A 680 14.03 -5.44 11.04
CA LEU A 680 14.80 -6.67 10.82
C LEU A 680 16.25 -6.32 10.52
N ILE A 681 17.16 -6.70 11.42
CA ILE A 681 18.59 -6.39 11.32
C ILE A 681 19.38 -7.59 10.80
N ASP A 682 18.88 -8.81 10.97
CA ASP A 682 19.56 -10.03 10.52
C ASP A 682 18.60 -11.20 10.25
N MET A 683 19.01 -12.11 9.38
CA MET A 683 18.25 -13.30 8.98
C MET A 683 19.16 -14.47 8.62
N GLU A 684 18.91 -15.65 9.18
CA GLU A 684 19.69 -16.87 8.92
C GLU A 684 18.79 -18.10 8.76
N LEU A 685 19.27 -19.12 8.04
CA LEU A 685 18.66 -20.45 7.98
C LEU A 685 19.20 -21.34 9.11
N GLY A 686 18.28 -21.95 9.86
CA GLY A 686 18.63 -23.01 10.81
C GLY A 686 18.89 -24.35 10.10
N PRO A 687 19.62 -25.28 10.74
CA PRO A 687 19.79 -26.65 10.22
C PRO A 687 18.47 -27.44 10.15
N ASP A 688 17.40 -26.95 10.76
CA ASP A 688 16.03 -27.47 10.68
C ASP A 688 15.24 -26.93 9.47
N GLY A 689 15.86 -26.13 8.60
CA GLY A 689 15.25 -25.59 7.40
C GLY A 689 14.28 -24.44 7.63
N ARG A 690 14.24 -23.88 8.84
CA ARG A 690 13.45 -22.68 9.19
C ARG A 690 14.27 -21.41 9.03
N ILE A 691 13.57 -20.28 8.94
CA ILE A 691 14.17 -18.94 8.91
C ILE A 691 14.16 -18.38 10.33
N TYR A 692 15.30 -17.90 10.80
CA TYR A 692 15.44 -17.15 12.04
C TYR A 692 15.62 -15.69 11.71
N THR A 693 15.02 -14.80 12.51
CA THR A 693 15.06 -13.36 12.30
C THR A 693 15.45 -12.63 13.59
N LEU A 694 16.32 -11.64 13.46
CA LEU A 694 16.71 -10.73 14.53
C LEU A 694 16.13 -9.34 14.24
N GLU A 695 15.46 -8.76 15.22
CA GLU A 695 14.84 -7.44 15.15
C GLU A 695 15.56 -6.47 16.09
N TYR A 696 16.01 -5.35 15.54
CA TYR A 696 16.65 -4.27 16.29
C TYR A 696 15.67 -3.55 17.22
N GLY A 697 14.38 -3.51 16.86
CA GLY A 697 13.36 -2.70 17.50
C GLY A 697 13.36 -1.26 16.96
N ASN A 698 12.31 -0.49 17.27
CA ASN A 698 12.08 0.78 16.57
C ASN A 698 12.81 2.01 17.18
N GLY A 699 13.65 1.83 18.20
CA GLY A 699 14.41 2.91 18.83
C GLY A 699 15.92 2.83 18.51
N TRP A 700 16.46 3.85 17.85
CA TRP A 700 17.90 3.91 17.56
C TRP A 700 18.74 4.03 18.84
N PHE A 701 19.87 3.32 18.85
CA PHE A 701 20.87 3.34 19.92
C PHE A 701 20.32 3.10 21.35
N SER A 702 19.26 2.31 21.48
CA SER A 702 18.59 2.02 22.75
C SER A 702 18.25 0.54 22.94
N LYS A 703 18.02 0.14 24.20
CA LYS A 703 17.31 -1.11 24.51
C LYS A 703 15.85 -0.94 24.12
N ASN A 704 15.36 -1.81 23.24
CA ASN A 704 14.04 -1.69 22.66
C ASN A 704 13.11 -2.78 23.20
N PRO A 705 11.91 -2.43 23.69
CA PRO A 705 10.95 -3.42 24.17
C PRO A 705 10.41 -4.31 23.03
N ASP A 706 10.52 -3.84 21.79
CA ASP A 706 10.08 -4.54 20.59
C ASP A 706 11.24 -5.21 19.82
N ALA A 707 12.49 -5.11 20.29
CA ALA A 707 13.58 -5.92 19.75
C ALA A 707 13.34 -7.41 20.07
N ALA A 708 13.57 -8.28 19.10
CA ALA A 708 13.19 -9.68 19.24
C ALA A 708 14.13 -10.62 18.48
N LEU A 709 14.28 -11.83 19.02
CA LEU A 709 14.76 -13.01 18.32
C LEU A 709 13.53 -13.86 18.03
N SER A 710 13.29 -14.15 16.76
CA SER A 710 12.11 -14.87 16.28
C SER A 710 12.48 -15.93 15.26
N ARG A 711 11.56 -16.86 15.03
CA ARG A 711 11.65 -17.93 14.04
C ARG A 711 10.38 -17.93 13.21
N ILE A 712 10.50 -18.20 11.92
CA ILE A 712 9.36 -18.36 11.01
C ILE A 712 9.15 -19.86 10.77
N ASP A 713 8.01 -20.34 11.22
CA ASP A 713 7.56 -21.72 11.09
C ASP A 713 6.65 -21.90 9.88
N TYR A 714 6.78 -23.01 9.14
CA TYR A 714 5.86 -23.40 8.08
C TYR A 714 4.93 -24.53 8.53
N ASN A 715 3.62 -24.31 8.38
CA ASN A 715 2.55 -25.22 8.71
C ASN A 715 1.98 -25.84 7.41
N GLY A 716 2.58 -26.95 6.98
CA GLY A 716 2.12 -27.71 5.80
C GLY A 716 0.89 -28.60 6.05
N GLY A 717 0.52 -28.81 7.31
CA GLY A 717 -0.63 -29.63 7.72
C GLY A 717 -1.97 -28.88 7.71
N ASN A 718 -2.97 -29.49 8.35
CA ASN A 718 -4.27 -28.88 8.63
C ASN A 718 -4.11 -27.67 9.55
N ARG A 719 -4.91 -26.61 9.36
CA ARG A 719 -4.78 -25.35 10.12
C ARG A 719 -5.99 -25.11 11.00
N ALA A 720 -5.77 -24.39 12.10
CA ALA A 720 -6.85 -23.98 12.97
C ALA A 720 -7.78 -22.98 12.24
N PRO A 721 -9.10 -23.03 12.51
CA PRO A 721 -10.02 -21.99 12.08
C PRO A 721 -9.57 -20.61 12.59
N VAL A 722 -9.89 -19.55 11.84
CA VAL A 722 -9.60 -18.17 12.24
C VAL A 722 -10.91 -17.46 12.53
N VAL A 723 -11.04 -16.85 13.71
CA VAL A 723 -12.15 -15.95 14.03
C VAL A 723 -11.73 -14.52 13.72
N THR A 724 -12.29 -13.94 12.65
CA THR A 724 -11.92 -12.62 12.14
C THR A 724 -12.72 -11.48 12.74
N ASP A 725 -13.91 -11.76 13.26
CA ASP A 725 -14.82 -10.75 13.81
C ASP A 725 -15.66 -11.36 14.93
N LEU A 726 -15.90 -10.57 15.97
CA LEU A 726 -16.80 -10.90 17.07
C LEU A 726 -17.56 -9.63 17.44
N SER A 727 -18.89 -9.67 17.29
CA SER A 727 -19.77 -8.51 17.48
C SER A 727 -20.98 -8.84 18.34
N VAL A 728 -21.64 -7.78 18.82
CA VAL A 728 -22.87 -7.85 19.62
C VAL A 728 -23.85 -6.78 19.16
N ASP A 729 -25.15 -7.06 19.24
CA ASP A 729 -26.24 -6.13 18.94
C ASP A 729 -26.24 -4.87 19.83
N HIS A 730 -25.91 -5.03 21.12
CA HIS A 730 -25.64 -3.92 22.04
C HIS A 730 -24.63 -4.32 23.10
N SER A 731 -23.63 -3.46 23.33
CA SER A 731 -22.51 -3.74 24.24
C SER A 731 -22.74 -3.32 25.69
N SER A 732 -23.89 -2.71 26.01
CA SER A 732 -24.22 -2.35 27.40
C SER A 732 -25.73 -2.26 27.66
N GLY A 733 -26.12 -2.33 28.93
CA GLY A 733 -27.50 -2.15 29.38
C GLY A 733 -27.77 -2.71 30.78
N LYS A 734 -29.02 -2.60 31.26
CA LYS A 734 -29.42 -3.05 32.60
C LYS A 734 -29.39 -4.57 32.75
N ALA A 735 -29.05 -5.04 33.95
CA ALA A 735 -29.21 -6.45 34.32
C ALA A 735 -30.70 -6.81 34.50
N PRO A 736 -31.21 -7.92 33.95
CA PRO A 736 -30.52 -8.86 33.05
C PRO A 736 -30.45 -8.32 31.61
N LEU A 737 -29.26 -8.40 31.00
CA LEU A 737 -29.03 -7.92 29.64
C LEU A 737 -29.07 -9.10 28.66
N LYS A 738 -30.06 -9.12 27.77
CA LYS A 738 -30.14 -10.09 26.67
C LYS A 738 -29.32 -9.59 25.49
N VAL A 739 -28.36 -10.36 24.99
CA VAL A 739 -27.47 -9.99 23.88
C VAL A 739 -27.46 -11.06 22.78
N THR A 740 -27.20 -10.63 21.54
CA THR A 740 -26.98 -11.50 20.38
C THR A 740 -25.55 -11.34 19.89
N LEU A 741 -24.76 -12.37 20.11
CA LEU A 741 -23.36 -12.46 19.72
C LEU A 741 -23.27 -13.05 18.31
N THR A 742 -22.40 -12.48 17.47
CA THR A 742 -22.14 -12.97 16.12
C THR A 742 -20.64 -13.03 15.87
N ALA A 743 -20.16 -14.19 15.42
CA ALA A 743 -18.79 -14.44 15.03
C ALA A 743 -18.67 -14.52 13.51
N LYS A 744 -17.55 -14.08 12.95
CA LYS A 744 -17.13 -14.50 11.61
C LYS A 744 -15.91 -15.37 11.78
N ALA A 745 -16.00 -16.62 11.35
CA ALA A 745 -14.88 -17.52 11.33
C ALA A 745 -14.80 -18.25 10.00
N SER A 746 -13.59 -18.59 9.59
CA SER A 746 -13.30 -19.35 8.38
C SER A 746 -12.24 -20.38 8.69
N ASP A 747 -12.42 -21.57 8.16
CA ASP A 747 -11.41 -22.62 8.18
C ASP A 747 -10.60 -22.54 6.88
N PRO A 748 -9.25 -22.52 6.94
CA PRO A 748 -8.43 -22.39 5.74
C PRO A 748 -8.57 -23.55 4.75
N GLU A 749 -8.96 -24.74 5.21
CA GLU A 749 -9.26 -25.91 4.38
C GLU A 749 -10.75 -25.97 3.97
N ASN A 750 -11.54 -24.97 4.37
CA ASN A 750 -12.99 -24.90 4.25
C ASN A 750 -13.72 -26.04 4.97
N ASP A 751 -13.12 -26.57 6.04
CA ASP A 751 -13.76 -27.58 6.86
C ASP A 751 -14.91 -27.00 7.72
N PRO A 752 -15.91 -27.82 8.10
CA PRO A 752 -17.00 -27.39 8.98
C PRO A 752 -16.50 -26.95 10.37
N ILE A 753 -16.98 -25.81 10.87
CA ILE A 753 -16.55 -25.20 12.14
C ILE A 753 -17.63 -25.37 13.23
N SER A 754 -17.20 -25.69 14.45
CA SER A 754 -18.03 -25.61 15.66
C SER A 754 -17.58 -24.45 16.56
N TYR A 755 -18.50 -23.82 17.29
CA TYR A 755 -18.26 -22.61 18.09
C TYR A 755 -18.50 -22.87 19.57
N GLN A 756 -17.53 -22.57 20.43
CA GLN A 756 -17.67 -22.55 21.88
C GLN A 756 -17.51 -21.12 22.39
N TRP A 757 -18.59 -20.55 22.91
CA TRP A 757 -18.66 -19.21 23.47
C TRP A 757 -18.32 -19.25 24.95
N ASP A 758 -17.37 -18.44 25.39
CA ASP A 758 -17.14 -18.12 26.80
C ASP A 758 -17.74 -16.76 27.08
N LEU A 759 -18.70 -16.71 28.00
CA LEU A 759 -19.44 -15.49 28.31
C LEU A 759 -18.71 -14.56 29.29
N GLY A 760 -17.50 -14.90 29.74
CA GLY A 760 -16.70 -14.08 30.65
C GLY A 760 -17.13 -14.16 32.13
N ASN A 761 -18.08 -15.04 32.45
CA ASN A 761 -18.58 -15.30 33.82
C ASN A 761 -18.37 -16.75 34.27
N GLY A 762 -17.50 -17.48 33.58
CA GLY A 762 -17.25 -18.91 33.82
C GLY A 762 -18.31 -19.83 33.21
N LYS A 763 -19.29 -19.30 32.47
CA LYS A 763 -20.25 -20.10 31.69
C LYS A 763 -19.82 -20.16 30.23
N THR A 764 -19.82 -21.37 29.68
CA THR A 764 -19.59 -21.61 28.25
C THR A 764 -20.82 -22.21 27.58
N GLU A 765 -21.01 -21.93 26.29
CA GLU A 765 -22.06 -22.50 25.45
C GLU A 765 -21.49 -22.94 24.10
N THR A 766 -22.02 -24.00 23.49
CA THR A 766 -21.49 -24.55 22.22
C THR A 766 -22.58 -24.58 21.15
N THR A 767 -22.26 -24.13 19.94
CA THR A 767 -23.17 -24.02 18.79
C THR A 767 -22.47 -24.42 17.49
N ASP A 768 -23.21 -24.95 16.52
CA ASP A 768 -22.72 -25.12 15.14
C ASP A 768 -23.00 -23.86 14.27
N SER A 769 -23.77 -22.92 14.83
CA SER A 769 -24.04 -21.61 14.21
C SER A 769 -23.02 -20.58 14.69
N PRO A 770 -22.57 -19.65 13.82
CA PRO A 770 -21.72 -18.52 14.21
C PRO A 770 -22.46 -17.45 15.04
N THR A 771 -23.68 -17.73 15.51
CA THR A 771 -24.50 -16.79 16.29
C THR A 771 -24.98 -17.44 17.59
N LEU A 772 -24.97 -16.66 18.67
CA LEU A 772 -25.47 -17.04 19.98
C LEU A 772 -26.30 -15.91 20.60
N THR A 773 -27.57 -16.18 20.91
CA THR A 773 -28.39 -15.28 21.74
C THR A 773 -28.38 -15.78 23.19
N THR A 774 -27.91 -14.95 24.13
CA THR A 774 -27.82 -15.30 25.55
C THR A 774 -28.25 -14.14 26.46
N THR A 775 -28.30 -14.37 27.77
CA THR A 775 -28.69 -13.36 28.76
C THR A 775 -27.66 -13.33 29.90
N LEU A 776 -27.20 -12.13 30.24
CA LEU A 776 -26.24 -11.86 31.31
C LEU A 776 -27.00 -11.28 32.51
N ASP A 777 -27.16 -12.09 33.56
CA ASP A 777 -28.08 -11.79 34.66
C ASP A 777 -27.50 -10.89 35.76
N ALA A 778 -26.17 -10.83 35.90
CA ALA A 778 -25.50 -10.10 36.97
C ALA A 778 -24.86 -8.80 36.46
N ILE A 779 -24.81 -7.79 37.33
CA ILE A 779 -24.05 -6.57 37.08
C ILE A 779 -22.56 -6.91 36.99
N GLY A 780 -21.86 -6.36 36.01
CA GLY A 780 -20.42 -6.51 35.84
C GLY A 780 -19.95 -6.36 34.40
N ASP A 781 -18.63 -6.41 34.25
CA ASP A 781 -17.94 -6.37 32.97
C ASP A 781 -17.67 -7.80 32.50
N TYR A 782 -18.17 -8.15 31.31
CA TYR A 782 -18.05 -9.47 30.72
C TYR A 782 -17.13 -9.40 29.51
N GLU A 783 -16.05 -10.17 29.51
CA GLU A 783 -15.17 -10.32 28.35
C GLU A 783 -15.55 -11.60 27.60
N VAL A 784 -16.45 -11.47 26.62
CA VAL A 784 -16.89 -12.60 25.82
C VAL A 784 -15.81 -12.98 24.82
N THR A 785 -15.57 -14.29 24.66
CA THR A 785 -14.75 -14.83 23.56
C THR A 785 -15.49 -15.98 22.88
N VAL A 786 -15.11 -16.30 21.66
CA VAL A 786 -15.58 -17.49 20.95
C VAL A 786 -14.39 -18.27 20.44
N LYS A 787 -14.46 -19.59 20.61
CA LYS A 787 -13.51 -20.56 20.10
C LYS A 787 -14.15 -21.30 18.93
N ALA A 788 -13.59 -21.15 17.74
CA ALA A 788 -13.93 -21.91 16.55
C ALA A 788 -13.06 -23.18 16.48
N THR A 789 -13.66 -24.35 16.25
CA THR A 789 -12.96 -25.65 16.22
C THR A 789 -13.30 -26.43 14.96
N ASP A 790 -12.29 -26.96 14.29
CA ASP A 790 -12.43 -27.81 13.10
C ASP A 790 -12.68 -29.30 13.46
N PRO A 791 -12.91 -30.20 12.48
CA PRO A 791 -13.09 -31.63 12.73
C PRO A 791 -11.82 -32.37 13.20
N SER A 792 -10.64 -31.78 13.00
CA SER A 792 -9.36 -32.32 13.46
C SER A 792 -9.04 -31.99 14.92
N GLY A 793 -9.80 -31.05 15.50
CA GLY A 793 -9.67 -30.56 16.87
C GLY A 793 -8.77 -29.32 17.01
N LEU A 794 -8.39 -28.66 15.90
CA LEU A 794 -7.64 -27.40 15.97
C LEU A 794 -8.61 -26.24 16.25
N GLU A 795 -8.13 -25.27 17.04
CA GLU A 795 -8.98 -24.24 17.64
C GLU A 795 -8.42 -22.83 17.35
N GLY A 796 -9.29 -21.91 16.92
CA GLY A 796 -9.02 -20.47 16.86
C GLY A 796 -9.89 -19.71 17.85
N ILE A 797 -9.31 -18.78 18.59
CA ILE A 797 -10.01 -18.00 19.62
C ILE A 797 -10.08 -16.54 19.19
N SER A 798 -11.26 -15.93 19.32
CA SER A 798 -11.46 -14.51 19.05
C SER A 798 -10.69 -13.61 20.01
N SER A 799 -10.54 -12.34 19.62
CA SER A 799 -10.29 -11.27 20.60
C SER A 799 -11.45 -11.17 21.60
N LYS A 800 -11.18 -10.53 22.74
CA LYS A 800 -12.18 -10.32 23.79
C LYS A 800 -13.16 -9.22 23.39
N LEU A 801 -14.46 -9.52 23.41
CA LEU A 801 -15.54 -8.57 23.21
C LEU A 801 -16.11 -8.16 24.57
N PRO A 802 -15.92 -6.90 25.00
CA PRO A 802 -16.42 -6.48 26.29
C PRO A 802 -17.91 -6.10 26.23
N ILE A 803 -18.68 -6.58 27.20
CA ILE A 803 -20.10 -6.26 27.40
C ILE A 803 -20.29 -5.76 28.83
N TYR A 804 -20.96 -4.63 28.99
CA TYR A 804 -21.12 -3.93 30.27
C TYR A 804 -22.56 -4.07 30.77
N VAL A 805 -22.76 -4.86 31.80
CA VAL A 805 -24.09 -5.09 32.37
C VAL A 805 -24.23 -4.27 33.64
N GLY A 806 -25.21 -3.36 33.67
CA GLY A 806 -25.50 -2.49 34.80
C GLY A 806 -25.15 -1.01 34.62
N ASN A 807 -24.68 -0.58 33.44
CA ASN A 807 -24.60 0.84 33.05
C ASN A 807 -25.14 1.05 31.62
N VAL A 808 -25.85 2.15 31.41
CA VAL A 808 -26.50 2.56 30.15
C VAL A 808 -25.84 3.84 29.67
N ALA A 809 -25.39 3.88 28.40
CA ALA A 809 -24.74 5.08 27.86
C ALA A 809 -25.70 6.29 27.89
N PRO A 810 -25.21 7.49 28.27
CA PRO A 810 -26.06 8.67 28.40
C PRO A 810 -26.56 9.17 27.04
N VAL A 811 -27.83 9.58 26.99
CA VAL A 811 -28.45 10.20 25.81
C VAL A 811 -28.35 11.71 25.93
N VAL A 812 -27.59 12.35 25.03
CA VAL A 812 -27.46 13.80 24.95
C VAL A 812 -28.42 14.34 23.89
N SER A 813 -29.12 15.43 24.21
CA SER A 813 -29.96 16.16 23.25
C SER A 813 -29.81 17.67 23.43
N ILE A 814 -29.88 18.41 22.34
CA ILE A 814 -29.79 19.88 22.35
C ILE A 814 -31.16 20.44 21.97
N LYS A 815 -31.75 21.24 22.85
CA LYS A 815 -33.01 21.96 22.61
C LYS A 815 -32.74 23.45 22.46
N VAL A 816 -33.54 24.11 21.63
CA VAL A 816 -33.58 25.57 21.51
C VAL A 816 -34.97 26.08 21.87
N ILE A 817 -35.03 27.23 22.55
CA ILE A 817 -36.29 27.86 22.94
C ILE A 817 -36.77 28.73 21.77
N GLY A 818 -37.80 28.24 21.07
CA GLY A 818 -38.35 28.89 19.88
C GLY A 818 -38.30 27.97 18.67
N ASN A 819 -37.98 28.52 17.51
CA ASN A 819 -37.97 27.77 16.26
C ASN A 819 -36.74 26.85 16.17
N GLN A 820 -36.97 25.56 15.88
CA GLN A 820 -35.91 24.55 15.80
C GLN A 820 -35.24 24.45 14.42
N SER A 821 -35.68 25.25 13.45
CA SER A 821 -35.17 25.23 12.08
C SER A 821 -34.38 26.48 11.74
N PHE A 822 -34.80 27.63 12.27
CA PHE A 822 -34.27 28.94 11.94
C PHE A 822 -33.74 29.68 13.17
N PHE A 823 -32.61 30.36 13.00
CA PHE A 823 -32.33 31.55 13.80
C PHE A 823 -32.89 32.78 13.09
N PHE A 824 -33.33 33.77 13.86
CA PHE A 824 -33.80 35.04 13.32
C PHE A 824 -32.74 36.12 13.54
N PRO A 825 -32.31 36.86 12.49
CA PRO A 825 -31.31 37.92 12.62
C PRO A 825 -31.66 38.91 13.74
N GLY A 826 -30.69 39.20 14.61
CA GLY A 826 -30.86 40.12 15.74
C GLY A 826 -31.59 39.56 16.97
N LYS A 827 -32.12 38.33 16.92
CA LYS A 827 -32.64 37.61 18.10
C LYS A 827 -31.58 36.63 18.61
N GLN A 828 -31.38 36.58 19.92
CA GLN A 828 -30.49 35.57 20.51
C GLN A 828 -31.14 34.18 20.48
N VAL A 829 -30.33 33.14 20.33
CA VAL A 829 -30.76 31.73 20.39
C VAL A 829 -30.50 31.22 21.80
N ALA A 830 -31.56 31.03 22.57
CA ALA A 830 -31.47 30.34 23.85
C ALA A 830 -31.47 28.83 23.62
N TYR A 831 -30.49 28.13 24.19
CA TYR A 831 -30.35 26.68 24.09
C TYR A 831 -30.26 26.04 25.48
N GLU A 832 -30.65 24.78 25.53
CA GLU A 832 -30.56 23.89 26.68
C GLU A 832 -30.10 22.52 26.20
N VAL A 833 -28.97 22.05 26.73
CA VAL A 833 -28.50 20.69 26.57
C VAL A 833 -29.14 19.85 27.67
N ILE A 834 -29.81 18.78 27.27
CA ILE A 834 -30.42 17.80 28.15
C ILE A 834 -29.64 16.51 28.03
N VAL A 835 -29.04 16.12 29.15
CA VAL A 835 -28.44 14.80 29.33
C VAL A 835 -29.47 13.94 30.05
N ASN A 836 -29.83 12.82 29.46
CA ASN A 836 -30.63 11.79 30.10
C ASN A 836 -29.79 10.53 30.21
N ASP A 837 -29.44 10.18 31.44
CA ASP A 837 -28.78 8.94 31.77
C ASP A 837 -29.77 8.14 32.62
N GLU A 838 -30.08 6.92 32.18
CA GLU A 838 -31.07 6.06 32.83
C GLU A 838 -30.59 5.54 34.20
N ASP A 839 -29.27 5.56 34.41
CA ASP A 839 -28.60 5.05 35.61
C ASP A 839 -28.03 6.18 36.49
N HIS A 840 -27.87 7.39 35.94
CA HIS A 840 -27.53 8.62 36.68
C HIS A 840 -28.59 9.71 36.48
N PRO A 841 -29.70 9.70 37.24
CA PRO A 841 -30.75 10.72 37.13
C PRO A 841 -30.24 12.16 37.35
N GLU A 842 -29.19 12.32 38.18
CA GLU A 842 -28.48 13.58 38.41
C GLU A 842 -27.58 14.06 37.25
N ALA A 843 -27.33 13.25 36.21
CA ALA A 843 -26.57 13.65 35.02
C ALA A 843 -27.15 14.89 34.32
N SER A 844 -28.47 15.10 34.46
CA SER A 844 -29.16 16.31 34.01
C SER A 844 -28.72 17.60 34.73
N THR A 845 -28.02 17.49 35.86
CA THR A 845 -27.55 18.59 36.72
C THR A 845 -26.03 18.62 36.93
N ASP A 846 -25.31 17.56 36.56
CA ASP A 846 -23.86 17.49 36.60
C ASP A 846 -23.25 18.10 35.32
N THR A 847 -22.75 19.33 35.41
CA THR A 847 -22.13 20.01 34.27
C THR A 847 -20.63 19.77 34.17
N GLN A 848 -20.01 18.99 35.07
CA GLN A 848 -18.55 18.79 35.06
C GLN A 848 -18.09 17.92 33.89
N ASN A 849 -18.92 16.95 33.48
CA ASN A 849 -18.63 16.02 32.40
C ASN A 849 -19.34 16.37 31.08
N LEU A 850 -19.97 17.56 31.02
CA LEU A 850 -20.63 18.07 29.83
C LEU A 850 -19.71 19.02 29.07
N TYR A 851 -19.44 18.69 27.80
CA TYR A 851 -18.77 19.57 26.86
C TYR A 851 -19.78 20.17 25.88
N VAL A 852 -19.79 21.49 25.72
CA VAL A 852 -20.67 22.20 24.77
C VAL A 852 -19.85 23.21 23.96
N ALA A 853 -20.05 23.23 22.64
CA ALA A 853 -19.44 24.19 21.74
C ALA A 853 -20.46 24.73 20.75
N ALA A 854 -20.26 25.96 20.26
CA ALA A 854 -21.09 26.55 19.22
C ALA A 854 -20.26 27.41 18.25
N ASP A 855 -20.62 27.40 16.97
CA ASP A 855 -19.99 28.21 15.92
C ASP A 855 -21.01 28.62 14.84
N TYR A 856 -20.69 29.67 14.08
CA TYR A 856 -21.42 30.12 12.89
C TYR A 856 -20.66 29.73 11.61
N ILE A 857 -21.29 28.95 10.74
CA ILE A 857 -20.70 28.35 9.54
C ILE A 857 -21.34 28.91 8.26
N GLU A 858 -20.59 28.99 7.15
CA GLU A 858 -21.07 29.42 5.83
C GLU A 858 -20.90 28.29 4.78
N GLY A 859 -21.63 28.33 3.66
CA GLY A 859 -21.73 27.19 2.72
C GLY A 859 -20.38 26.66 2.23
N LEU A 860 -20.30 25.31 2.09
CA LEU A 860 -19.12 24.44 1.91
C LEU A 860 -18.29 24.12 3.17
N ASP A 861 -18.57 24.76 4.32
CA ASP A 861 -17.73 24.63 5.53
C ASP A 861 -18.33 23.77 6.66
N GLN A 862 -19.29 22.89 6.33
CA GLN A 862 -19.80 21.91 7.32
C GLN A 862 -18.75 20.88 7.75
N ALA A 863 -17.69 20.68 6.95
CA ALA A 863 -16.60 19.78 7.28
C ALA A 863 -15.58 20.36 8.28
N GLU A 864 -15.35 21.69 8.33
CA GLU A 864 -14.46 22.33 9.31
C GLU A 864 -15.11 22.51 10.68
N ALA A 865 -16.43 22.69 10.79
CA ALA A 865 -17.08 22.86 12.10
C ALA A 865 -17.18 21.56 12.91
N ASP A 866 -17.18 20.42 12.22
CA ASP A 866 -16.96 19.10 12.81
C ASP A 866 -15.54 18.97 13.41
N MET A 867 -14.55 19.77 12.96
CA MET A 867 -13.16 19.67 13.43
C MET A 867 -12.97 20.08 14.88
N GLY A 868 -13.72 21.04 15.44
CA GLY A 868 -13.53 21.44 16.84
C GLY A 868 -13.73 20.29 17.85
N HIS A 869 -14.70 19.41 17.58
CA HIS A 869 -14.97 18.18 18.32
C HIS A 869 -14.13 17.01 17.79
N LYS A 870 -13.92 16.91 16.47
CA LYS A 870 -13.09 15.86 15.86
C LYS A 870 -11.61 15.97 16.21
N ILE A 871 -11.04 17.15 16.45
CA ILE A 871 -9.60 17.36 16.76
C ILE A 871 -9.16 16.53 17.97
N MET A 872 -10.04 16.30 18.96
CA MET A 872 -9.72 15.45 20.10
C MET A 872 -9.80 13.95 19.80
N SER A 873 -10.76 13.50 18.98
CA SER A 873 -10.79 12.12 18.47
C SER A 873 -9.70 11.84 17.43
N GLU A 874 -9.34 12.83 16.62
CA GLU A 874 -8.30 12.80 15.59
C GLU A 874 -6.90 12.86 16.21
N ALA A 875 -6.69 13.61 17.30
CA ALA A 875 -5.43 13.57 18.04
C ALA A 875 -5.18 12.19 18.69
N MET A 876 -6.24 11.52 19.17
CA MET A 876 -6.13 10.14 19.67
C MET A 876 -5.83 9.14 18.54
N THR A 877 -6.44 9.32 17.36
CA THR A 877 -6.15 8.54 16.15
C THR A 877 -4.72 8.80 15.63
N GLY A 878 -4.31 10.06 15.58
CA GLY A 878 -2.97 10.49 15.18
C GLY A 878 -1.88 9.95 16.10
N LYS A 879 -2.16 9.87 17.42
CA LYS A 879 -1.24 9.22 18.37
C LYS A 879 -1.05 7.75 18.02
N ALA A 880 -2.13 7.01 17.77
CA ALA A 880 -2.04 5.62 17.34
C ALA A 880 -1.27 5.47 16.01
N LEU A 881 -1.51 6.35 15.04
CA LEU A 881 -0.78 6.38 13.76
C LEU A 881 0.72 6.64 13.93
N THR A 882 1.13 7.56 14.81
CA THR A 882 2.57 7.77 15.08
C THR A 882 3.26 6.54 15.67
N GLN A 883 2.51 5.68 16.37
CA GLN A 883 3.02 4.46 17.01
C GLN A 883 2.98 3.24 16.09
N SER A 884 2.08 3.23 15.11
CA SER A 884 1.93 2.14 14.14
C SER A 884 2.77 2.33 12.87
N MET A 885 3.12 3.56 12.50
CA MET A 885 3.90 3.90 11.31
C MET A 885 5.42 4.02 11.57
N THR A 886 6.21 4.13 10.50
CA THR A 886 7.67 4.35 10.53
C THR A 886 8.07 5.68 11.17
N CYS A 887 7.12 6.57 11.44
CA CYS A 887 7.34 7.85 12.11
C CYS A 887 8.05 7.69 13.47
N LYS A 888 7.71 6.66 14.27
CA LYS A 888 8.35 6.42 15.57
C LYS A 888 9.83 6.04 15.48
N THR A 889 10.25 5.51 14.33
CA THR A 889 11.63 5.11 14.09
C THR A 889 12.55 6.32 14.05
N CYS A 890 12.06 7.47 13.59
CA CYS A 890 12.85 8.71 13.52
C CYS A 890 12.46 9.74 14.57
N HIS A 891 11.23 9.71 15.09
CA HIS A 891 10.70 10.70 16.04
C HIS A 891 10.18 10.03 17.33
N LYS A 892 10.49 10.63 18.48
CA LYS A 892 9.84 10.29 19.76
C LYS A 892 8.98 11.46 20.23
N GLU A 893 8.06 11.22 21.17
CA GLU A 893 7.16 12.27 21.69
C GLU A 893 7.96 13.40 22.36
N ASN A 894 8.87 13.05 23.28
CA ASN A 894 9.55 13.99 24.18
C ASN A 894 11.09 13.93 24.11
N GLU A 895 11.66 13.01 23.34
CA GLU A 895 13.11 12.81 23.23
C GLU A 895 13.56 12.94 21.77
N ALA A 896 14.81 13.37 21.55
CA ALA A 896 15.38 13.36 20.21
C ALA A 896 15.77 11.93 19.82
N SER A 897 15.63 11.60 18.54
CA SER A 897 16.18 10.39 17.93
C SER A 897 16.99 10.81 16.70
N ILE A 898 16.71 10.26 15.52
CA ILE A 898 17.26 10.77 14.25
C ILE A 898 16.64 12.13 13.89
N GLY A 899 15.34 12.30 14.15
CA GLY A 899 14.60 13.56 14.00
C GLY A 899 14.28 14.24 15.34
N PRO A 900 13.73 15.48 15.31
CA PRO A 900 13.34 16.21 16.51
C PRO A 900 12.16 15.55 17.24
N PRO A 901 12.02 15.74 18.56
CA PRO A 901 10.83 15.30 19.30
C PRO A 901 9.55 15.95 18.78
N PHE A 902 8.42 15.23 18.76
CA PHE A 902 7.13 15.80 18.37
C PHE A 902 6.75 17.02 19.21
N ALA A 903 7.08 17.02 20.51
CA ALA A 903 6.87 18.17 21.39
C ALA A 903 7.62 19.44 20.94
N GLU A 904 8.82 19.32 20.35
CA GLU A 904 9.56 20.47 19.82
C GLU A 904 8.98 20.96 18.49
N VAL A 905 8.49 20.03 17.65
CA VAL A 905 7.73 20.38 16.43
C VAL A 905 6.47 21.17 16.81
N ALA A 906 5.71 20.71 17.80
CA ALA A 906 4.51 21.38 18.32
C ALA A 906 4.79 22.79 18.86
N LYS A 907 5.96 23.01 19.49
CA LYS A 907 6.39 24.33 19.96
C LYS A 907 6.68 25.28 18.81
N LYS A 908 7.35 24.80 17.75
CA LYS A 908 7.77 25.62 16.59
C LYS A 908 6.58 26.04 15.72
N TYR A 909 5.60 25.16 15.50
CA TYR A 909 4.49 25.37 14.56
C TYR A 909 3.14 25.64 15.26
N ARG A 910 2.15 26.14 14.52
CA ARG A 910 0.79 26.47 15.00
C ARG A 910 -0.27 25.83 14.10
N ALA A 911 -1.55 25.88 14.49
CA ALA A 911 -2.66 25.34 13.69
C ALA A 911 -2.69 25.85 12.24
N GLY A 912 -2.32 27.11 11.99
CA GLY A 912 -2.22 27.67 10.63
C GLY A 912 -1.07 27.12 9.78
N ASP A 913 -0.13 26.37 10.37
CA ASP A 913 0.97 25.71 9.65
C ASP A 913 0.63 24.26 9.25
N ALA A 914 -0.62 23.83 9.46
CA ALA A 914 -1.02 22.44 9.24
C ALA A 914 -0.74 21.97 7.80
N ASP A 915 -1.05 22.78 6.79
CA ASP A 915 -0.78 22.42 5.39
C ASP A 915 0.72 22.31 5.09
N TYR A 916 1.54 23.17 5.71
CA TYR A 916 2.99 23.06 5.61
C TYR A 916 3.49 21.75 6.22
N LEU A 917 2.99 21.37 7.40
CA LEU A 917 3.35 20.11 8.06
C LEU A 917 2.88 18.89 7.26
N LYS A 918 1.64 18.90 6.75
CA LYS A 918 1.13 17.83 5.87
C LYS A 918 2.00 17.69 4.63
N ASN A 919 2.33 18.80 3.98
CA ASN A 919 3.20 18.80 2.81
C ASN A 919 4.60 18.27 3.13
N LYS A 920 5.16 18.63 4.30
CA LYS A 920 6.44 18.09 4.75
C LYS A 920 6.37 16.58 5.00
N ILE A 921 5.33 16.08 5.66
CA ILE A 921 5.17 14.64 5.94
C ILE A 921 4.99 13.87 4.62
N LYS A 922 4.17 14.38 3.71
CA LYS A 922 3.87 13.75 2.41
C LYS A 922 5.07 13.72 1.47
N ASN A 923 5.79 14.84 1.35
CA ASN A 923 6.87 15.01 0.36
C ASN A 923 8.28 14.90 0.95
N GLY A 924 8.40 14.71 2.26
CA GLY A 924 9.68 14.72 2.97
C GLY A 924 10.30 16.13 3.05
N GLY A 925 11.52 16.19 3.57
CA GLY A 925 12.31 17.42 3.52
C GLY A 925 13.52 17.44 4.45
N SER A 926 14.44 18.36 4.20
CA SER A 926 15.68 18.53 4.96
C SER A 926 15.91 19.99 5.38
N GLY A 927 16.90 20.22 6.27
CA GLY A 927 17.45 21.54 6.58
C GLY A 927 16.72 22.37 7.64
N VAL A 928 15.56 21.93 8.13
CA VAL A 928 14.75 22.69 9.11
C VAL A 928 15.13 22.39 10.58
N TRP A 929 15.60 21.17 10.84
CA TRP A 929 15.91 20.64 12.17
C TRP A 929 17.30 19.97 12.24
N GLY A 930 18.10 20.07 11.17
CA GLY A 930 19.36 19.37 11.00
C GLY A 930 19.57 18.94 9.55
N GLU A 931 20.64 18.20 9.31
CA GLU A 931 21.03 17.73 7.98
C GLU A 931 20.31 16.46 7.55
N THR A 932 19.82 15.66 8.51
CA THR A 932 19.05 14.45 8.24
C THR A 932 17.74 14.80 7.53
N ALA A 933 17.54 14.23 6.35
CA ALA A 933 16.30 14.39 5.61
C ALA A 933 15.20 13.52 6.21
N MET A 934 14.01 14.08 6.35
CA MET A 934 12.80 13.32 6.63
C MET A 934 12.33 12.67 5.32
N PRO A 935 12.15 11.33 5.27
CA PRO A 935 11.63 10.66 4.08
C PRO A 935 10.22 11.14 3.70
N ALA A 936 9.90 11.04 2.41
CA ALA A 936 8.55 11.29 1.91
C ALA A 936 7.60 10.14 2.28
N ASN A 937 6.33 10.46 2.50
CA ASN A 937 5.25 9.50 2.74
C ASN A 937 4.09 9.80 1.78
N PRO A 938 4.30 9.64 0.45
CA PRO A 938 3.32 10.05 -0.57
C PRO A 938 2.02 9.24 -0.50
N ASP A 939 2.10 8.01 0.01
CA ASP A 939 0.99 7.06 0.09
C ASP A 939 0.02 7.35 1.25
N LEU A 940 0.36 8.29 2.14
CA LEU A 940 -0.53 8.69 3.23
C LEU A 940 -1.73 9.45 2.68
N LYS A 941 -2.92 8.95 3.03
CA LYS A 941 -4.18 9.61 2.74
C LYS A 941 -4.29 10.91 3.53
N ASP A 942 -4.98 11.89 2.98
CA ASP A 942 -5.08 13.21 3.61
C ASP A 942 -5.78 13.15 4.99
N VAL A 943 -6.65 12.15 5.22
CA VAL A 943 -7.27 11.88 6.53
C VAL A 943 -6.24 11.48 7.59
N ASP A 944 -5.28 10.62 7.24
CA ASP A 944 -4.23 10.17 8.15
C ASP A 944 -3.22 11.30 8.41
N LEU A 945 -2.90 12.09 7.37
CA LEU A 945 -2.08 13.29 7.49
C LEU A 945 -2.70 14.33 8.42
N ASN A 946 -4.02 14.54 8.33
CA ASN A 946 -4.75 15.43 9.23
C ASN A 946 -4.67 14.94 10.68
N ALA A 947 -4.92 13.65 10.93
CA ALA A 947 -4.84 13.06 12.27
C ALA A 947 -3.43 13.17 12.88
N LEU A 948 -2.38 12.88 12.09
CA LEU A 948 -0.98 13.00 12.51
C LEU A 948 -0.63 14.44 12.92
N VAL A 949 -0.98 15.42 12.08
CA VAL A 949 -0.70 16.84 12.37
C VAL A 949 -1.53 17.34 13.55
N ALA A 950 -2.79 16.90 13.68
CA ALA A 950 -3.63 17.22 14.83
C ALA A 950 -3.02 16.71 16.15
N TYR A 951 -2.53 15.46 16.18
CA TYR A 951 -1.83 14.92 17.34
C TYR A 951 -0.56 15.73 17.66
N VAL A 952 0.32 15.96 16.69
CA VAL A 952 1.57 16.71 16.93
C VAL A 952 1.26 18.11 17.49
N LEU A 953 0.30 18.84 16.90
CA LEU A 953 -0.05 20.17 17.37
C LEU A 953 -0.80 20.16 18.71
N SER A 954 -1.50 19.08 19.06
CA SER A 954 -2.20 18.95 20.35
C SER A 954 -1.25 18.96 21.55
N LEU A 955 0.01 18.56 21.35
CA LEU A 955 1.05 18.55 22.39
C LEU A 955 1.41 19.96 22.93
N LYS A 956 0.79 21.01 22.37
CA LYS A 956 1.00 22.41 22.75
C LYS A 956 0.07 22.92 23.87
N GLY A 957 -1.14 22.35 24.04
CA GLY A 957 -2.03 22.66 25.17
C GLY A 957 -2.99 23.86 25.07
N ASP A 958 -3.25 24.43 23.88
CA ASP A 958 -4.09 25.66 23.70
C ASP A 958 -5.56 25.36 23.31
N GLN A 959 -6.43 24.82 24.20
CA GLN A 959 -7.86 24.62 23.88
C GLN A 959 -8.83 25.62 24.55
N LYS A 960 -9.92 26.00 23.84
CA LYS A 960 -10.97 26.93 24.33
C LYS A 960 -11.88 26.27 25.38
N PRO A 961 -12.39 27.01 26.39
CA PRO A 961 -13.30 26.47 27.41
C PRO A 961 -14.69 26.07 26.86
N SER A 962 -15.27 25.02 27.43
CA SER A 962 -16.64 24.56 27.19
C SER A 962 -17.70 25.63 27.53
N LEU A 963 -18.77 25.72 26.74
CA LEU A 963 -19.97 26.50 27.07
C LEU A 963 -20.80 25.78 28.17
N GLY A 964 -21.68 26.52 28.86
CA GLY A 964 -22.55 25.93 29.88
C GLY A 964 -23.72 25.13 29.30
N ALA A 965 -24.34 24.26 30.11
CA ALA A 965 -25.49 23.43 29.70
C ALA A 965 -26.71 24.23 29.22
N LYS A 966 -26.85 25.48 29.67
CA LYS A 966 -27.85 26.43 29.17
C LYS A 966 -27.19 27.76 28.87
N GLY A 967 -27.60 28.41 27.80
CA GLY A 967 -27.03 29.69 27.41
C GLY A 967 -27.86 30.41 26.36
N SER A 968 -27.42 31.63 26.05
CA SER A 968 -27.99 32.46 24.99
C SER A 968 -26.88 32.88 24.05
N LEU A 969 -26.99 32.48 22.78
CA LEU A 969 -25.97 32.70 21.77
C LEU A 969 -26.39 33.82 20.83
N ASN A 970 -25.42 34.64 20.40
CA ASN A 970 -25.58 35.41 19.18
C ASN A 970 -25.48 34.41 18.01
N PRO A 971 -26.53 34.20 17.19
CA PRO A 971 -26.51 33.17 16.17
C PRO A 971 -25.43 33.34 15.11
N THR A 972 -24.91 34.56 14.89
CA THR A 972 -23.80 34.80 13.96
C THR A 972 -22.44 34.66 14.62
N MET A 973 -22.38 34.43 15.94
CA MET A 973 -21.15 34.37 16.74
C MET A 973 -20.22 35.58 16.52
N GLY A 974 -20.79 36.74 16.14
CA GLY A 974 -20.05 37.97 15.81
C GLY A 974 -19.56 38.08 14.37
N LYS A 975 -19.77 37.06 13.53
CA LYS A 975 -19.51 37.07 12.08
C LYS A 975 -20.65 37.79 11.33
N THR A 976 -20.39 38.19 10.09
CA THR A 976 -21.40 38.81 9.21
C THR A 976 -22.35 37.73 8.69
N PRO A 977 -23.68 37.85 8.88
CA PRO A 977 -24.59 36.81 8.42
C PRO A 977 -24.65 36.71 6.90
N THR A 978 -24.60 35.48 6.37
CA THR A 978 -24.74 35.16 4.94
C THR A 978 -26.00 34.34 4.65
N PRO A 979 -26.49 34.32 3.37
CA PRO A 979 -27.70 33.59 2.99
C PRO A 979 -27.65 32.08 3.26
N THR A 980 -26.46 31.48 3.25
CA THR A 980 -26.24 30.04 3.52
C THR A 980 -25.76 29.76 4.94
N GLY A 981 -25.59 30.79 5.78
CA GLY A 981 -24.95 30.61 7.06
C GLY A 981 -25.86 29.98 8.13
N ALA A 982 -25.28 29.16 9.00
CA ALA A 982 -25.98 28.42 10.04
C ALA A 982 -25.25 28.50 11.40
N LEU A 983 -26.01 28.54 12.48
CA LEU A 983 -25.50 28.32 13.84
C LEU A 983 -25.47 26.81 14.10
N MET A 984 -24.32 26.28 14.49
CA MET A 984 -24.15 24.90 14.94
C MET A 984 -23.87 24.88 16.45
N ILE A 985 -24.50 23.95 17.17
CA ILE A 985 -24.27 23.69 18.60
C ILE A 985 -23.98 22.20 18.74
N ASN A 986 -22.87 21.85 19.39
CA ASN A 986 -22.42 20.49 19.66
C ASN A 986 -22.36 20.26 21.17
N ALA A 987 -22.77 19.08 21.63
CA ALA A 987 -22.68 18.69 23.03
C ALA A 987 -22.31 17.22 23.20
N SER A 988 -21.46 16.91 24.19
CA SER A 988 -21.14 15.54 24.61
C SER A 988 -21.10 15.43 26.13
N TYR A 989 -21.51 14.29 26.67
CA TYR A 989 -21.53 14.01 28.10
C TYR A 989 -20.93 12.63 28.37
N THR A 990 -20.14 12.51 29.43
CA THR A 990 -19.59 11.24 29.92
C THR A 990 -20.12 10.98 31.33
N ASP A 991 -20.74 9.83 31.57
CA ASP A 991 -21.23 9.45 32.90
C ASP A 991 -20.07 9.12 33.86
N ALA A 992 -20.36 8.98 35.15
CA ALA A 992 -19.34 8.73 36.18
C ALA A 992 -18.98 7.24 36.34
N GLY A 993 -19.67 6.33 35.65
CA GLY A 993 -19.64 4.89 35.93
C GLY A 993 -20.20 4.53 37.33
N GLY A 994 -19.91 3.32 37.80
CA GLY A 994 -20.32 2.80 39.11
C GLY A 994 -19.22 1.99 39.81
N GLU A 995 -19.50 1.42 40.98
CA GLU A 995 -18.55 0.53 41.68
C GLU A 995 -18.28 -0.73 40.81
N ASN A 996 -17.14 -0.74 40.12
CA ASN A 996 -16.74 -1.73 39.10
C ASN A 996 -17.48 -1.66 37.75
N ILE A 997 -17.95 -0.48 37.34
CA ILE A 997 -18.50 -0.27 36.00
C ILE A 997 -17.92 1.02 35.42
N LYS A 998 -17.34 0.95 34.22
CA LYS A 998 -16.65 2.08 33.59
C LYS A 998 -17.59 3.20 33.09
N PRO A 999 -17.11 4.45 33.01
CA PRO A 999 -17.80 5.56 32.35
C PRO A 999 -18.17 5.31 30.88
N LEU A 1000 -19.37 5.77 30.45
CA LEU A 1000 -19.80 5.78 29.04
C LEU A 1000 -20.13 7.21 28.57
N SER A 1001 -20.01 7.48 27.27
CA SER A 1001 -20.24 8.82 26.69
C SER A 1001 -21.33 8.83 25.61
N GLY A 1002 -22.06 9.94 25.49
CA GLY A 1002 -23.00 10.24 24.41
C GLY A 1002 -22.80 11.63 23.83
N SER A 1003 -23.27 11.88 22.60
CA SER A 1003 -23.10 13.17 21.91
C SER A 1003 -24.29 13.56 21.02
N SER A 1004 -24.45 14.87 20.75
CA SER A 1004 -25.52 15.43 19.91
C SER A 1004 -25.08 16.72 19.21
N THR A 1005 -25.66 16.98 18.03
CA THR A 1005 -25.42 18.19 17.22
C THR A 1005 -26.75 18.79 16.76
N LEU A 1006 -26.90 20.11 16.91
CA LEU A 1006 -28.03 20.90 16.43
C LEU A 1006 -27.56 21.99 15.47
N VAL A 1007 -28.24 22.12 14.33
CA VAL A 1007 -27.97 23.16 13.32
C VAL A 1007 -29.21 24.02 13.09
N LEU A 1008 -29.09 25.34 13.27
CA LEU A 1008 -30.10 26.34 12.95
C LEU A 1008 -29.68 27.16 11.73
N ARG A 1009 -30.52 27.24 10.71
CA ARG A 1009 -30.23 27.96 9.46
C ARG A 1009 -30.77 29.39 9.51
N GLY A 1010 -30.38 30.25 8.57
CA GLY A 1010 -31.06 31.53 8.37
C GLY A 1010 -32.52 31.35 7.96
N ASN A 1011 -33.39 32.32 8.29
CA ASN A 1011 -34.83 32.27 8.01
C ASN A 1011 -35.22 32.53 6.53
N THR A 1012 -34.26 32.46 5.62
CA THR A 1012 -34.44 32.62 4.18
C THR A 1012 -34.00 31.34 3.48
N LEU A 1013 -34.88 30.75 2.68
CA LEU A 1013 -34.59 29.54 1.90
C LEU A 1013 -34.49 29.86 0.41
N SER A 1014 -33.40 29.42 -0.21
CA SER A 1014 -33.27 29.32 -1.67
C SER A 1014 -34.27 28.30 -2.21
N MET A 1015 -34.82 28.53 -3.41
CA MET A 1015 -35.68 27.54 -4.05
C MET A 1015 -34.93 26.30 -4.55
N GLY A 1016 -33.59 26.28 -4.48
CA GLY A 1016 -32.79 25.06 -4.64
C GLY A 1016 -33.03 24.02 -3.53
N SER A 1017 -33.65 24.43 -2.41
CA SER A 1017 -34.08 23.52 -1.34
C SER A 1017 -35.46 22.89 -1.58
N ALA A 1018 -36.17 23.31 -2.64
CA ALA A 1018 -37.49 22.77 -2.95
C ALA A 1018 -37.39 21.37 -3.59
N SER A 1019 -38.34 20.50 -3.25
CA SER A 1019 -38.49 19.14 -3.76
C SER A 1019 -39.96 18.82 -4.01
N ASN A 1020 -40.27 17.66 -4.59
CA ASN A 1020 -41.65 17.26 -4.95
C ASN A 1020 -42.35 18.31 -5.83
N LEU A 1021 -41.67 18.75 -6.89
CA LEU A 1021 -42.19 19.73 -7.83
C LEU A 1021 -43.28 19.11 -8.72
N GLU A 1022 -44.52 19.54 -8.56
CA GLU A 1022 -45.64 19.20 -9.42
C GLU A 1022 -46.00 20.40 -10.31
N GLY A 1023 -45.69 20.29 -11.61
CA GLY A 1023 -45.94 21.33 -12.61
C GLY A 1023 -44.93 22.50 -12.60
N TYR A 1024 -44.12 22.64 -11.56
CA TYR A 1024 -43.05 23.65 -11.49
C TYR A 1024 -41.81 23.26 -12.30
N THR A 1025 -41.17 24.26 -12.90
CA THR A 1025 -39.85 24.11 -13.54
C THR A 1025 -38.78 24.81 -12.71
N SER A 1026 -37.71 24.10 -12.35
CA SER A 1026 -36.55 24.67 -11.65
C SER A 1026 -35.53 25.23 -12.65
N MET A 1027 -34.93 26.38 -12.33
CA MET A 1027 -33.89 27.01 -13.14
C MET A 1027 -32.87 27.73 -12.26
N ALA A 1028 -31.60 27.72 -12.68
CA ALA A 1028 -30.55 28.53 -12.07
C ALA A 1028 -30.27 29.75 -12.96
N PHE A 1029 -30.26 30.95 -12.37
CA PHE A 1029 -29.96 32.20 -13.08
C PHE A 1029 -29.18 33.15 -12.17
N ASP A 1030 -28.00 33.60 -12.63
CA ASP A 1030 -27.10 34.51 -11.89
C ASP A 1030 -26.76 34.03 -10.45
N GLY A 1031 -26.55 32.72 -10.29
CA GLY A 1031 -26.22 32.11 -9.00
C GLY A 1031 -27.41 31.92 -8.03
N MET A 1032 -28.64 32.17 -8.48
CA MET A 1032 -29.86 31.91 -7.71
C MET A 1032 -30.68 30.76 -8.31
N ASP A 1033 -31.20 29.88 -7.45
CA ASP A 1033 -32.16 28.84 -7.82
C ASP A 1033 -33.58 29.39 -7.76
N LEU A 1034 -34.32 29.28 -8.86
CA LEU A 1034 -35.65 29.86 -9.04
C LEU A 1034 -36.64 28.75 -9.44
N LEU A 1035 -37.92 28.94 -9.09
CA LEU A 1035 -39.02 28.07 -9.51
C LEU A 1035 -40.00 28.84 -10.37
N MET A 1036 -40.23 28.37 -11.60
CA MET A 1036 -41.26 28.88 -12.49
C MET A 1036 -42.56 28.13 -12.27
N ALA A 1037 -43.63 28.86 -11.96
CA ALA A 1037 -44.94 28.29 -11.70
C ALA A 1037 -45.64 27.85 -13.01
N PRO A 1038 -46.39 26.73 -12.99
CA PRO A 1038 -47.20 26.30 -14.12
C PRO A 1038 -48.37 27.26 -14.42
N SER A 1039 -48.92 27.16 -15.62
CA SER A 1039 -50.16 27.85 -16.03
C SER A 1039 -51.43 27.19 -15.46
N GLU A 1040 -51.30 26.00 -14.86
CA GLU A 1040 -52.33 25.23 -14.16
C GLU A 1040 -51.98 25.16 -12.66
N PRO A 1041 -52.88 24.70 -11.77
CA PRO A 1041 -52.53 24.49 -10.36
C PRO A 1041 -51.30 23.58 -10.20
N GLY A 1042 -50.33 24.03 -9.41
CA GLY A 1042 -49.08 23.31 -9.15
C GLY A 1042 -48.71 23.32 -7.68
N SER A 1043 -47.77 22.45 -7.30
CA SER A 1043 -47.28 22.37 -5.92
C SER A 1043 -45.78 22.11 -5.85
N PHE A 1044 -45.16 22.51 -4.73
CA PHE A 1044 -43.82 22.06 -4.35
C PHE A 1044 -43.71 21.95 -2.84
N SER A 1045 -42.70 21.25 -2.34
CA SER A 1045 -42.41 21.15 -0.91
C SER A 1045 -41.06 21.77 -0.57
N LEU A 1046 -40.99 22.40 0.60
CA LEU A 1046 -39.76 22.79 1.28
C LEU A 1046 -39.38 21.72 2.31
N PRO A 1047 -38.10 21.67 2.76
CA PRO A 1047 -37.62 20.67 3.71
C PRO A 1047 -38.40 20.65 5.03
N ASN A 1048 -38.10 19.69 5.90
CA ASN A 1048 -38.73 19.60 7.22
C ASN A 1048 -38.45 20.87 8.04
N ILE A 1049 -39.47 21.70 8.21
CA ILE A 1049 -39.41 23.00 8.86
C ILE A 1049 -40.38 23.02 10.04
N ASP A 1050 -39.88 23.51 11.17
CA ASP A 1050 -40.69 23.87 12.32
C ASP A 1050 -41.38 25.21 12.03
N MET A 1051 -42.70 25.22 11.96
CA MET A 1051 -43.50 26.42 11.67
C MET A 1051 -43.85 27.22 12.94
N THR A 1052 -43.38 26.79 14.10
CA THR A 1052 -43.64 27.45 15.39
C THR A 1052 -43.11 28.87 15.39
N GLY A 1053 -43.96 29.79 15.81
CA GLY A 1053 -43.62 31.21 15.89
C GLY A 1053 -43.50 31.90 14.53
N ILE A 1054 -43.80 31.26 13.41
CA ILE A 1054 -43.88 31.90 12.08
C ILE A 1054 -45.25 32.55 11.91
N GLY A 1055 -45.28 33.84 11.55
CA GLY A 1055 -46.51 34.62 11.33
C GLY A 1055 -46.86 34.78 9.85
N SER A 1056 -45.87 34.71 8.97
CA SER A 1056 -46.08 34.73 7.52
C SER A 1056 -44.88 34.13 6.78
N ILE A 1057 -45.12 33.70 5.54
CA ILE A 1057 -44.05 33.39 4.58
C ILE A 1057 -44.09 34.47 3.49
N THR A 1058 -42.97 35.16 3.28
CA THR A 1058 -42.81 36.08 2.16
C THR A 1058 -42.06 35.39 1.04
N PHE A 1059 -42.73 35.18 -0.08
CA PHE A 1059 -42.10 34.76 -1.32
C PHE A 1059 -41.65 36.00 -2.08
N VAL A 1060 -40.37 36.05 -2.46
CA VAL A 1060 -39.91 37.03 -3.44
C VAL A 1060 -40.26 36.45 -4.81
N VAL A 1061 -41.07 37.20 -5.56
CA VAL A 1061 -41.62 36.73 -6.85
C VAL A 1061 -41.21 37.66 -7.98
N ALA A 1062 -41.15 37.12 -9.19
CA ALA A 1062 -40.77 37.86 -10.37
C ALA A 1062 -41.63 37.50 -11.57
N THR A 1063 -41.89 38.47 -12.43
CA THR A 1063 -42.61 38.25 -13.70
C THR A 1063 -41.89 38.90 -14.87
N GLN A 1064 -42.06 38.37 -16.07
CA GLN A 1064 -41.49 39.00 -17.28
C GLN A 1064 -42.34 40.18 -17.76
N GLU A 1065 -43.66 40.06 -17.65
CA GLU A 1065 -44.65 41.10 -17.95
C GLU A 1065 -45.67 41.19 -16.80
N PRO A 1066 -46.44 42.29 -16.65
CA PRO A 1066 -47.44 42.41 -15.59
C PRO A 1066 -48.52 41.32 -15.69
N LEU A 1067 -48.85 40.68 -14.57
CA LEU A 1067 -49.89 39.65 -14.49
C LEU A 1067 -51.28 40.25 -14.70
N SER A 1068 -52.10 39.59 -15.52
CA SER A 1068 -53.51 39.95 -15.73
C SER A 1068 -54.47 39.29 -14.75
N ILE A 1069 -54.02 38.29 -13.99
CA ILE A 1069 -54.82 37.52 -13.03
C ILE A 1069 -54.07 37.37 -11.69
N PRO A 1070 -54.77 37.23 -10.55
CA PRO A 1070 -54.15 36.94 -9.26
C PRO A 1070 -53.59 35.51 -9.21
N VAL A 1071 -52.67 35.27 -8.27
CA VAL A 1071 -52.17 33.92 -7.92
C VAL A 1071 -52.58 33.60 -6.51
N GLU A 1072 -53.34 32.53 -6.32
CA GLU A 1072 -53.69 32.03 -4.99
C GLU A 1072 -52.55 31.16 -4.45
N PHE A 1073 -52.17 31.36 -3.19
CA PHE A 1073 -51.23 30.53 -2.45
C PHE A 1073 -51.94 29.80 -1.34
N GLU A 1074 -51.59 28.53 -1.16
CA GLU A 1074 -51.99 27.73 -0.01
C GLU A 1074 -50.78 27.00 0.56
N ILE A 1075 -50.56 27.14 1.86
CA ILE A 1075 -49.43 26.56 2.60
C ILE A 1075 -49.98 25.40 3.41
N ARG A 1076 -49.43 24.20 3.21
CA ARG A 1076 -49.89 22.97 3.85
C ARG A 1076 -48.77 22.22 4.56
N GLU A 1077 -49.15 21.52 5.62
CA GLU A 1077 -48.26 20.70 6.43
C GLU A 1077 -48.24 19.25 5.93
N GLY A 1078 -47.05 18.65 5.77
CA GLY A 1078 -46.85 17.22 5.57
C GLY A 1078 -47.07 16.72 4.13
N SER A 1079 -48.13 17.17 3.45
CA SER A 1079 -48.48 16.73 2.09
C SER A 1079 -49.30 17.79 1.33
N PRO A 1080 -49.46 17.67 -0.01
CA PRO A 1080 -50.32 18.57 -0.80
C PRO A 1080 -51.80 18.55 -0.38
N THR A 1081 -52.26 17.48 0.27
CA THR A 1081 -53.62 17.37 0.83
C THR A 1081 -53.65 17.56 2.35
N GLY A 1082 -52.52 17.94 2.95
CA GLY A 1082 -52.33 18.05 4.39
C GLY A 1082 -53.03 19.26 5.00
N LYS A 1083 -52.81 19.48 6.30
CA LYS A 1083 -53.44 20.56 7.06
C LYS A 1083 -53.05 21.92 6.47
N VAL A 1084 -54.04 22.79 6.23
CA VAL A 1084 -53.78 24.16 5.75
C VAL A 1084 -53.24 25.01 6.91
N LEU A 1085 -52.03 25.53 6.72
CA LEU A 1085 -51.34 26.43 7.66
C LEU A 1085 -51.56 27.90 7.33
N GLY A 1086 -51.80 28.23 6.07
CA GLY A 1086 -52.05 29.59 5.63
C GLY A 1086 -52.53 29.63 4.19
N SER A 1087 -53.22 30.69 3.83
CA SER A 1087 -53.67 30.94 2.46
C SER A 1087 -53.64 32.44 2.19
N GLY A 1088 -53.40 32.82 0.94
CA GLY A 1088 -53.42 34.22 0.56
C GLY A 1088 -53.38 34.43 -0.95
N THR A 1089 -53.96 35.54 -1.38
CA THR A 1089 -54.01 35.92 -2.80
C THR A 1089 -52.91 36.93 -3.09
N PHE A 1090 -52.04 36.62 -4.05
CA PHE A 1090 -51.09 37.57 -4.61
C PHE A 1090 -51.71 38.32 -5.79
N ILE A 1091 -51.76 39.65 -5.66
CA ILE A 1091 -52.07 40.58 -6.75
C ILE A 1091 -50.81 41.41 -6.97
N GLN A 1092 -50.26 41.36 -8.18
CA GLN A 1092 -49.05 42.11 -8.51
C GLN A 1092 -49.30 43.62 -8.35
N LYS A 1093 -48.46 44.27 -7.54
CA LYS A 1093 -48.50 45.72 -7.27
C LYS A 1093 -47.47 46.47 -8.12
N ASN A 1094 -46.30 45.87 -8.33
CA ASN A 1094 -45.25 46.45 -9.14
C ASN A 1094 -45.44 46.06 -10.61
N THR A 1095 -45.49 47.05 -11.50
CA THR A 1095 -45.63 46.82 -12.95
C THR A 1095 -44.47 47.41 -13.77
N VAL A 1096 -43.39 47.82 -13.09
CA VAL A 1096 -42.26 48.54 -13.68
C VAL A 1096 -40.98 47.72 -13.51
N LYS A 1097 -40.27 47.46 -14.60
CA LYS A 1097 -38.95 46.80 -14.59
C LYS A 1097 -37.91 47.75 -13.98
N ALA A 1098 -37.06 47.24 -13.08
CA ALA A 1098 -35.93 48.01 -12.57
C ALA A 1098 -34.90 48.25 -13.71
N PRO A 1099 -34.17 49.38 -13.72
CA PRO A 1099 -33.18 49.67 -14.77
C PRO A 1099 -32.16 48.53 -14.90
N GLY A 1100 -32.08 47.91 -16.08
CA GLY A 1100 -31.15 46.81 -16.37
C GLY A 1100 -31.65 45.41 -15.99
N MET A 1101 -32.85 45.26 -15.41
CA MET A 1101 -33.42 43.95 -15.05
C MET A 1101 -34.47 43.49 -16.08
N PRO A 1102 -34.40 42.23 -16.57
CA PRO A 1102 -35.37 41.70 -17.54
C PRO A 1102 -36.73 41.34 -16.92
N ILE A 1103 -36.84 41.40 -15.60
CA ILE A 1103 -37.99 40.96 -14.79
C ILE A 1103 -38.53 42.10 -13.90
N ILE A 1104 -39.79 41.97 -13.49
CA ILE A 1104 -40.48 42.82 -12.53
C ILE A 1104 -40.53 42.05 -11.20
N ASN A 1105 -39.83 42.55 -10.17
CA ASN A 1105 -39.84 41.93 -8.85
C ASN A 1105 -41.00 42.47 -8.00
N ASP A 1106 -41.62 41.59 -7.24
CA ASP A 1106 -42.64 41.90 -6.24
C ASP A 1106 -42.52 40.93 -5.06
N ILE A 1107 -43.37 41.09 -4.04
CA ILE A 1107 -43.40 40.22 -2.87
C ILE A 1107 -44.81 39.69 -2.61
N ALA A 1108 -44.91 38.39 -2.41
CA ALA A 1108 -46.13 37.72 -1.98
C ALA A 1108 -45.98 37.30 -0.52
N THR A 1109 -46.64 38.01 0.40
CA THR A 1109 -46.63 37.66 1.83
C THR A 1109 -47.89 36.94 2.20
N ILE A 1110 -47.76 35.66 2.56
CA ILE A 1110 -48.86 34.77 2.89
C ILE A 1110 -48.93 34.61 4.41
N PRO A 1111 -50.05 35.00 5.07
CA PRO A 1111 -50.18 34.88 6.52
C PRO A 1111 -50.32 33.41 6.93
N ILE A 1112 -49.64 33.03 8.00
CA ILE A 1112 -49.78 31.71 8.64
C ILE A 1112 -50.79 31.85 9.78
N THR A 1113 -51.96 31.25 9.60
CA THR A 1113 -53.12 31.35 10.51
C THR A 1113 -53.48 30.03 11.17
N GLY A 1114 -52.94 28.91 10.67
CA GLY A 1114 -53.13 27.57 11.23
C GLY A 1114 -52.31 27.35 12.50
N GLU A 1115 -52.80 26.43 13.33
CA GLU A 1115 -52.08 25.95 14.52
C GLU A 1115 -50.92 25.02 14.10
N THR A 1116 -49.76 25.17 14.74
CA THR A 1116 -48.57 24.33 14.53
C THR A 1116 -48.38 23.42 15.74
N ASP A 1117 -47.86 22.22 15.55
CA ASP A 1117 -47.70 21.21 16.62
C ASP A 1117 -46.34 21.26 17.33
N GLY A 1118 -45.40 22.08 16.84
CA GLY A 1118 -44.06 22.19 17.43
C GLY A 1118 -43.01 21.28 16.79
N GLU A 1119 -43.41 20.46 15.82
CA GLU A 1119 -42.55 19.50 15.13
C GLU A 1119 -42.13 20.00 13.75
N LYS A 1120 -41.11 19.37 13.16
CA LYS A 1120 -40.64 19.68 11.81
C LYS A 1120 -41.40 18.85 10.79
N HIS A 1121 -42.13 19.52 9.89
CA HIS A 1121 -42.85 18.86 8.80
C HIS A 1121 -42.39 19.39 7.44
N PRO A 1122 -42.45 18.60 6.36
CA PRO A 1122 -42.28 19.15 5.03
C PRO A 1122 -43.43 20.13 4.75
N ILE A 1123 -43.10 21.31 4.20
CA ILE A 1123 -44.09 22.38 4.00
C ILE A 1123 -44.41 22.50 2.52
N TYR A 1124 -45.64 22.18 2.16
CA TYR A 1124 -46.13 22.23 0.79
C TYR A 1124 -46.70 23.60 0.44
N ILE A 1125 -46.26 24.15 -0.68
CA ILE A 1125 -46.74 25.39 -1.26
C ILE A 1125 -47.51 25.03 -2.51
N LEU A 1126 -48.81 25.32 -2.51
CA LEU A 1126 -49.67 25.16 -3.66
C LEU A 1126 -49.93 26.54 -4.25
N THR A 1127 -49.83 26.66 -5.57
CA THR A 1127 -50.27 27.87 -6.27
C THR A 1127 -51.27 27.54 -7.36
N SER A 1128 -52.31 28.35 -7.47
CA SER A 1128 -53.27 28.28 -8.57
C SER A 1128 -53.52 29.65 -9.19
N PRO A 1129 -53.52 29.78 -10.53
CA PRO A 1129 -53.95 31.00 -11.18
C PRO A 1129 -55.43 31.30 -10.93
N GLY A 1130 -55.78 32.58 -10.77
CA GLY A 1130 -57.18 33.02 -10.66
C GLY A 1130 -57.97 32.87 -11.97
N GLU A 1131 -59.30 32.78 -11.87
CA GLU A 1131 -60.17 32.59 -13.04
C GLU A 1131 -60.16 33.82 -14.00
N GLY A 1132 -60.07 33.57 -15.31
CA GLY A 1132 -60.38 34.57 -16.34
C GLY A 1132 -59.25 35.09 -17.24
N GLY A 1133 -58.07 34.44 -17.30
CA GLY A 1133 -56.97 34.81 -18.22
C GLY A 1133 -55.80 33.81 -18.20
N GLU A 1134 -54.76 34.05 -19.03
CA GLU A 1134 -53.49 33.31 -18.96
C GLU A 1134 -52.57 33.93 -17.89
N LEU A 1135 -51.89 33.11 -17.09
CA LEU A 1135 -51.03 33.57 -15.99
C LEU A 1135 -49.79 34.33 -16.50
N GLY A 1136 -49.21 33.93 -17.63
CA GLY A 1136 -47.89 34.40 -18.05
C GLY A 1136 -46.76 33.86 -17.15
N THR A 1137 -45.55 34.38 -17.32
CA THR A 1137 -44.36 33.91 -16.57
C THR A 1137 -44.38 34.40 -15.13
N PHE A 1138 -44.60 33.50 -14.18
CA PHE A 1138 -44.54 33.75 -12.73
C PHE A 1138 -43.43 32.91 -12.09
N ILE A 1139 -42.49 33.57 -11.40
CA ILE A 1139 -41.28 32.95 -10.86
C ILE A 1139 -41.20 33.23 -9.35
N ILE A 1140 -40.84 32.22 -8.56
CA ILE A 1140 -40.54 32.32 -7.13
C ILE A 1140 -39.01 32.23 -6.97
N LEU A 1141 -38.42 33.23 -6.32
CA LEU A 1141 -36.96 33.34 -6.19
C LEU A 1141 -36.45 32.80 -4.84
N ASN A 1142 -37.14 33.10 -3.75
CA ASN A 1142 -36.84 32.57 -2.42
C ASN A 1142 -38.08 32.68 -1.51
N ALA A 1143 -38.00 32.02 -0.35
CA ALA A 1143 -39.00 32.11 0.70
C ALA A 1143 -38.36 32.60 2.01
N VAL A 1144 -38.91 33.68 2.57
CA VAL A 1144 -38.50 34.25 3.86
C VAL A 1144 -39.57 33.93 4.90
N PHE A 1145 -39.19 33.21 5.96
CA PHE A 1145 -40.05 32.84 7.07
C PHE A 1145 -40.01 33.94 8.12
N ASN A 1146 -41.10 34.68 8.26
CA ASN A 1146 -41.18 35.81 9.18
C ASN A 1146 -41.73 35.36 10.53
N ALA A 1147 -40.99 35.63 11.61
CA ALA A 1147 -41.50 35.42 12.96
C ALA A 1147 -42.76 36.29 13.24
N LYS A 1148 -43.64 35.79 14.11
CA LYS A 1148 -44.79 36.51 14.67
C LYS A 1148 -44.38 37.75 15.46
#